data_AF-A0AAD8E318-F1
#
_entry.id   AF-A0AAD8E318-F1
#
_cell.length_a   1.000
_cell.length_b   1.000
_cell.length_c   1.000
_cell.angle_alpha   90.00
_cell.angle_beta   90.00
_cell.angle_gamma   90.00
#
_symmetry.space_group_name_H-M   'P 1'
#
loop_
_entity.id
_entity.type
_entity.pdbx_description
1 polymer ?
#
loop_
_entity_poly.entity_id
_entity_poly.type
_entity_poly.pdbx_seq_one_letter_code
_entity_poly.pdbx_strand_id
1 'polypeptide(L)'
;GKRPKGNPRCNNNPCRFKPNGIIITDELREELNQAAIATTQAYMGARNVSSGEDVGPPVLGPSALEDMLAEKLERHRDREEQSKLSVKVLVMQPILRFLQLLCENHNRNLQNLLRNQNNKTNHNLVSETLMFLDCICGSTTGGLGLLGLYINENNVSLINQTLETLTEYCQGPCHDNQNCIATHESNGLDIITALILNDINPLGKTRMDLVLELKNNASKLLLAIMESRGDSENAERILYNMNPKQGVDVACRAYHQETLDDDDDDDGEDASTEGEEGVSPKEVGHNIYILCHQLAQHNKELAALLKPSETNTDPKMNQALKYYASHTSQIEIVRQDRTLEQIVFPIPEICEYITHDTKVRVLNTAERDDQGSKVSDFFERTEDMFNEMKWQKKLRGQPFLFWVSSYMSLWSNILFNCAVLINLIVAFFYPFMDAVPKLGQHLSGLIWAVMLVSAAIVITLPRASGVRTLVASTILRMIFSIGPEPTLLLLGTLTVFLKAIHVVSIMGNQGTFSKNFEQMITDAELLYHFAYMIFCILGLCMHPFFYSVLLFDVVYREETLLNVIRSVTRNGRSIILTAVLALILVYMFSIIGYMFFKDDFLVSVDQDSESEEEVETPEPMKTCSSDKSCEYNSTASLYLTESEVKTTVLSSGEVKERACDSLIMCIVTTLNQGLRNGGGIGDILRAPSSTEALFVARVIYDLLFFFIVIIIVLNLIFGVIIDTFADLRSEKQQKELVLKNTCFICGLNRSAFDNKTVSFEEHIKCEHNMWHYLYFIVLVKVKDPTEFTGPESYVYAMVKDRNLEWFPRLRAMSLAADEGEGEQIELRTLQSQLEKTQTLVSNLSQQLTELKDQMTEQRKQKQRIGLLNSTSAYLHNLPTHNYRVPQRKDDT
;
A
#
# COMPACT_ATOMS: atom_id res chain seq x y z
N GLY A 1 -45.94 7.98 23.55
CA GLY A 1 -47.02 8.97 23.43
C GLY A 1 -46.87 9.76 22.15
N LYS A 2 -47.97 9.85 21.38
CA LYS A 2 -48.32 10.77 20.27
C LYS A 2 -47.52 10.76 18.94
N ARG A 3 -48.28 10.38 17.90
CA ARG A 3 -48.11 10.51 16.44
C ARG A 3 -48.10 11.98 15.95
N PRO A 4 -47.78 12.21 14.67
CA PRO A 4 -48.82 12.44 13.62
C PRO A 4 -48.55 11.60 12.33
N LYS A 5 -49.52 10.93 11.69
CA LYS A 5 -50.45 11.37 10.60
C LYS A 5 -49.76 12.23 9.51
N GLY A 6 -49.78 11.95 8.21
CA GLY A 6 -50.50 10.96 7.38
C GLY A 6 -50.01 11.05 5.92
N ASN A 7 -50.37 10.01 5.16
CA ASN A 7 -49.98 9.70 3.77
C ASN A 7 -50.38 10.77 2.73
N PRO A 8 -49.64 10.87 1.60
CA PRO A 8 -50.35 10.79 0.32
C PRO A 8 -49.68 9.84 -0.70
N ARG A 9 -50.56 9.05 -1.32
CA ARG A 9 -50.48 8.25 -2.56
C ARG A 9 -49.23 8.45 -3.45
N CYS A 10 -48.50 7.35 -3.69
CA CYS A 10 -47.64 7.17 -4.85
C CYS A 10 -48.47 7.14 -6.15
N ASN A 11 -48.15 8.04 -7.07
CA ASN A 11 -48.62 8.00 -8.46
C ASN A 11 -47.46 7.45 -9.31
N ASN A 12 -47.71 6.38 -10.05
CA ASN A 12 -46.82 5.89 -11.10
C ASN A 12 -46.74 6.93 -12.22
N ASN A 13 -45.52 7.42 -12.51
CA ASN A 13 -45.15 7.98 -13.81
C ASN A 13 -43.64 7.79 -14.01
N PRO A 14 -43.18 7.17 -15.11
CA PRO A 14 -41.77 7.15 -15.44
C PRO A 14 -41.32 8.52 -15.99
N CYS A 15 -40.22 9.04 -15.45
CA CYS A 15 -39.52 10.20 -15.98
C CYS A 15 -39.05 9.90 -17.42
N ARG A 16 -39.63 10.60 -18.41
CA ARG A 16 -39.12 10.66 -19.78
C ARG A 16 -37.93 11.63 -19.83
N PHE A 17 -36.75 11.10 -20.09
CA PHE A 17 -35.63 11.88 -20.64
C PHE A 17 -36.03 12.45 -22.01
N LYS A 18 -35.77 13.73 -22.23
CA LYS A 18 -35.92 14.40 -23.54
C LYS A 18 -34.62 14.20 -24.33
N PRO A 19 -34.63 13.62 -25.53
CA PRO A 19 -33.52 13.73 -26.45
C PRO A 19 -33.58 15.10 -27.15
N ASN A 20 -32.56 15.93 -26.98
CA ASN A 20 -32.33 17.10 -27.84
C ASN A 20 -31.65 16.65 -29.15
N GLY A 21 -32.30 15.75 -29.87
CA GLY A 21 -31.99 15.40 -31.25
C GLY A 21 -33.21 15.71 -32.11
N ILE A 22 -33.02 16.40 -33.23
CA ILE A 22 -34.10 16.59 -34.21
C ILE A 22 -34.47 15.20 -34.73
N ILE A 23 -35.63 14.70 -34.33
CA ILE A 23 -36.20 13.46 -34.87
C ILE A 23 -36.63 13.78 -36.30
N ILE A 24 -35.84 13.35 -37.28
CA ILE A 24 -36.21 13.42 -38.69
C ILE A 24 -37.28 12.34 -38.91
N THR A 25 -38.55 12.75 -38.95
CA THR A 25 -39.66 11.88 -39.36
C THR A 25 -39.51 11.54 -40.85
N ASP A 26 -40.06 10.40 -41.28
CA ASP A 26 -40.01 10.02 -42.71
C ASP A 26 -40.63 11.11 -43.61
N GLU A 27 -41.66 11.80 -43.12
CA GLU A 27 -42.24 12.98 -43.79
C GLU A 27 -41.24 14.15 -43.91
N LEU A 28 -40.48 14.46 -42.86
CA LEU A 28 -39.48 15.53 -42.90
C LEU A 28 -38.30 15.16 -43.81
N ARG A 29 -37.94 13.87 -43.89
CA ARG A 29 -36.92 13.36 -44.81
C ARG A 29 -37.36 13.48 -46.27
N GLU A 30 -38.63 13.22 -46.53
CA GLU A 30 -39.23 13.31 -47.86
C GLU A 30 -39.38 14.78 -48.30
N GLU A 31 -39.75 15.67 -47.37
CA GLU A 31 -39.73 17.12 -47.58
C GLU A 31 -38.31 17.67 -47.81
N LEU A 32 -37.30 17.20 -47.07
CA LEU A 32 -35.91 17.59 -47.28
C LEU A 32 -35.40 17.13 -48.65
N ASN A 33 -35.76 15.91 -49.07
CA ASN A 33 -35.42 15.38 -50.39
C ASN A 33 -36.10 16.17 -51.51
N GLN A 34 -37.38 16.53 -51.36
CA GLN A 34 -38.06 17.41 -52.31
C GLN A 34 -37.43 18.81 -52.35
N ALA A 35 -37.04 19.36 -51.20
CA ALA A 35 -36.33 20.63 -51.12
C ALA A 35 -34.95 20.57 -51.80
N ALA A 36 -34.21 19.47 -51.64
CA ALA A 36 -32.91 19.24 -52.29
C ALA A 36 -33.05 19.08 -53.81
N ILE A 37 -34.07 18.37 -54.29
CA ILE A 37 -34.37 18.24 -55.72
C ILE A 37 -34.77 19.60 -56.30
N ALA A 38 -35.63 20.36 -55.62
CA ALA A 38 -36.03 21.71 -56.04
C ALA A 38 -34.83 22.67 -56.07
N THR A 39 -33.93 22.58 -55.08
CA THR A 39 -32.70 23.39 -55.03
C THR A 39 -31.74 23.01 -56.15
N THR A 40 -31.62 21.73 -56.49
CA THR A 40 -30.77 21.24 -57.58
C THR A 40 -31.34 21.65 -58.95
N GLN A 41 -32.66 21.59 -59.13
CA GLN A 41 -33.35 22.11 -60.32
C GLN A 41 -33.20 23.63 -60.45
N ALA A 42 -33.30 24.38 -59.34
CA ALA A 42 -33.06 25.81 -59.33
C ALA A 42 -31.60 26.17 -59.66
N TYR A 43 -30.64 25.39 -59.16
CA TYR A 43 -29.21 25.56 -59.44
C TYR A 43 -28.87 25.25 -60.92
N MET A 44 -29.49 24.21 -61.50
CA MET A 44 -29.37 23.90 -62.93
C MET A 44 -30.06 24.95 -63.82
N GLY A 45 -31.22 25.46 -63.40
CA GLY A 45 -31.92 26.57 -64.06
C GLY A 45 -31.09 27.86 -64.05
N ALA A 46 -30.46 28.19 -62.93
CA ALA A 46 -29.57 29.35 -62.81
C ALA A 46 -28.30 29.21 -63.67
N ARG A 47 -27.76 27.99 -63.80
CA ARG A 47 -26.59 27.71 -64.64
C ARG A 47 -26.88 27.83 -66.14
N ASN A 48 -28.11 27.50 -66.57
CA ASN A 48 -28.55 27.66 -67.96
C ASN A 48 -28.86 29.12 -68.36
N VAL A 49 -28.98 30.04 -67.40
CA VAL A 49 -29.13 31.49 -67.68
C VAL A 49 -27.77 32.19 -67.85
N SER A 50 -26.66 31.52 -67.53
CA SER A 50 -25.31 32.11 -67.50
C SER A 50 -24.42 31.77 -68.70
N SER A 51 -24.92 31.14 -69.76
CA SER A 51 -24.08 30.77 -70.91
C SER A 51 -24.90 30.84 -72.20
N GLY A 52 -24.86 32.00 -72.85
CA GLY A 52 -25.26 32.10 -74.25
C GLY A 52 -24.15 31.54 -75.11
N GLU A 53 -24.42 30.44 -75.82
CA GLU A 53 -24.02 30.19 -77.22
C GLU A 53 -24.52 28.82 -77.68
N ASP A 54 -25.10 28.81 -78.90
CA ASP A 54 -25.69 27.67 -79.62
C ASP A 54 -24.69 26.54 -79.91
N VAL A 55 -24.95 25.31 -79.45
CA VAL A 55 -24.71 24.05 -80.19
C VAL A 55 -25.61 22.94 -79.60
N GLY A 56 -26.56 22.39 -80.37
CA GLY A 56 -27.30 21.16 -80.00
C GLY A 56 -26.44 19.89 -80.22
N PRO A 57 -26.49 18.89 -79.33
CA PRO A 57 -27.27 17.65 -79.58
C PRO A 57 -27.70 16.90 -78.27
N PRO A 58 -28.12 15.62 -78.35
CA PRO A 58 -29.48 15.15 -78.57
C PRO A 58 -30.40 15.24 -77.33
N VAL A 59 -31.70 15.31 -77.58
CA VAL A 59 -32.75 15.25 -76.53
C VAL A 59 -32.83 13.82 -75.98
N LEU A 60 -32.25 13.57 -74.81
CA LEU A 60 -32.76 12.53 -73.91
C LEU A 60 -33.99 13.11 -73.20
N GLY A 61 -35.14 12.47 -73.37
CA GLY A 61 -36.38 12.89 -72.72
C GLY A 61 -36.27 12.78 -71.18
N PRO A 62 -37.04 13.58 -70.43
CA PRO A 62 -37.03 13.58 -68.96
C PRO A 62 -37.20 12.18 -68.35
N SER A 63 -37.99 11.33 -69.03
CA SER A 63 -38.27 9.94 -68.64
C SER A 63 -37.01 9.07 -68.59
N ALA A 64 -36.01 9.23 -69.47
CA ALA A 64 -34.84 8.34 -69.46
C ALA A 64 -33.88 8.63 -68.28
N LEU A 65 -33.85 9.88 -67.80
CA LEU A 65 -33.08 10.28 -66.63
C LEU A 65 -33.82 9.93 -65.34
N GLU A 66 -35.15 10.11 -65.31
CA GLU A 66 -36.02 9.62 -64.23
C GLU A 66 -35.97 8.10 -64.11
N ASP A 67 -36.02 7.36 -65.21
CA ASP A 67 -35.94 5.89 -65.22
C ASP A 67 -34.56 5.41 -64.75
N MET A 68 -33.46 6.08 -65.13
CA MET A 68 -32.12 5.74 -64.58
C MET A 68 -31.99 6.07 -63.09
N LEU A 69 -32.58 7.18 -62.62
CA LEU A 69 -32.56 7.54 -61.21
C LEU A 69 -33.44 6.60 -60.39
N ALA A 70 -34.62 6.24 -60.89
CA ALA A 70 -35.54 5.27 -60.31
C ALA A 70 -34.91 3.88 -60.28
N GLU A 71 -34.29 3.42 -61.38
CA GLU A 71 -33.59 2.14 -61.43
C GLU A 71 -32.36 2.14 -60.49
N LYS A 72 -31.67 3.27 -60.33
CA LYS A 72 -30.56 3.40 -59.36
C LYS A 72 -31.05 3.45 -57.92
N LEU A 73 -32.21 4.05 -57.66
CA LEU A 73 -32.86 4.13 -56.34
C LEU A 73 -33.47 2.78 -55.95
N GLU A 74 -34.12 2.08 -56.88
CA GLU A 74 -34.63 0.71 -56.73
C GLU A 74 -33.48 -0.27 -56.53
N ARG A 75 -32.40 -0.19 -57.32
CA ARG A 75 -31.19 -0.99 -57.06
C ARG A 75 -30.56 -0.68 -55.71
N HIS A 76 -30.65 0.56 -55.19
CA HIS A 76 -30.18 0.90 -53.85
C HIS A 76 -31.09 0.33 -52.76
N ARG A 77 -32.41 0.41 -52.97
CA ARG A 77 -33.43 -0.11 -52.06
C ARG A 77 -33.44 -1.64 -52.02
N ASP A 78 -33.27 -2.31 -53.15
CA ASP A 78 -33.09 -3.76 -53.25
C ASP A 78 -31.79 -4.21 -52.56
N ARG A 79 -30.73 -3.40 -52.63
CA ARG A 79 -29.47 -3.65 -51.89
C ARG A 79 -29.65 -3.51 -50.39
N GLU A 80 -30.44 -2.54 -49.95
CA GLU A 80 -30.78 -2.33 -48.53
C GLU A 80 -31.73 -3.40 -48.00
N GLU A 81 -32.69 -3.88 -48.81
CA GLU A 81 -33.61 -4.97 -48.46
C GLU A 81 -32.92 -6.34 -48.46
N GLN A 82 -31.97 -6.60 -49.37
CA GLN A 82 -31.14 -7.82 -49.35
C GLN A 82 -30.13 -7.85 -48.19
N SER A 83 -29.75 -6.69 -47.65
CA SER A 83 -28.77 -6.58 -46.56
C SER A 83 -29.38 -6.78 -45.16
N LYS A 84 -30.71 -6.80 -45.04
CA LYS A 84 -31.41 -6.99 -43.75
C LYS A 84 -31.52 -8.48 -43.40
N LEU A 85 -31.16 -8.83 -42.17
CA LEU A 85 -31.29 -10.18 -41.64
C LEU A 85 -32.76 -10.64 -41.66
N SER A 86 -32.97 -11.91 -41.99
CA SER A 86 -34.28 -12.57 -41.89
C SER A 86 -34.83 -12.51 -40.47
N VAL A 87 -36.15 -12.38 -40.33
CA VAL A 87 -36.85 -12.42 -39.03
C VAL A 87 -36.50 -13.67 -38.24
N LYS A 88 -36.25 -14.81 -38.91
CA LYS A 88 -35.82 -16.06 -38.25
C LYS A 88 -34.46 -15.93 -37.55
N VAL A 89 -33.56 -15.12 -38.11
CA VAL A 89 -32.23 -14.88 -37.56
C VAL A 89 -32.28 -13.80 -36.48
N LEU A 90 -33.09 -12.76 -36.66
CA LEU A 90 -33.27 -11.69 -35.66
C LEU A 90 -33.83 -12.20 -34.32
N VAL A 91 -34.66 -13.26 -34.34
CA VAL A 91 -35.18 -13.91 -33.11
C VAL A 91 -34.06 -14.55 -32.28
N MET A 92 -32.90 -14.86 -32.87
CA MET A 92 -31.79 -15.45 -32.12
C MET A 92 -31.17 -14.47 -31.12
N GLN A 93 -31.16 -13.17 -31.41
CA GLN A 93 -30.55 -12.18 -30.52
C GLN A 93 -31.14 -12.21 -29.09
N PRO A 94 -32.47 -12.09 -28.88
CA PRO A 94 -33.04 -12.19 -27.54
C PRO A 94 -32.94 -13.59 -26.92
N ILE A 95 -32.89 -14.66 -27.74
CA ILE A 95 -32.68 -16.04 -27.22
C ILE A 95 -31.29 -16.16 -26.63
N LEU A 96 -30.27 -15.72 -27.36
CA LEU A 96 -28.89 -15.73 -26.90
C LEU A 96 -28.72 -14.84 -25.66
N ARG A 97 -29.31 -13.65 -25.67
CA ARG A 97 -29.31 -12.78 -24.48
C ARG A 97 -29.95 -13.44 -23.27
N PHE A 98 -31.07 -14.13 -23.44
CA PHE A 98 -31.69 -14.89 -22.35
C PHE A 98 -30.77 -15.99 -21.81
N LEU A 99 -30.10 -16.75 -22.69
CA LEU A 99 -29.18 -17.81 -22.29
C LEU A 99 -27.92 -17.26 -21.60
N GLN A 100 -27.42 -16.11 -22.05
CA GLN A 100 -26.34 -15.36 -21.39
C GLN A 100 -26.73 -15.00 -19.96
N LEU A 101 -27.89 -14.34 -19.76
CA LEU A 101 -28.37 -13.90 -18.45
C LEU A 101 -28.65 -15.05 -17.48
N LEU A 102 -28.92 -16.26 -17.98
CA LEU A 102 -29.03 -17.46 -17.13
C LEU A 102 -27.68 -17.90 -16.55
N CYS A 103 -26.59 -17.61 -17.26
CA CYS A 103 -25.24 -18.03 -16.88
C CYS A 103 -24.47 -16.95 -16.12
N GLU A 104 -24.92 -15.69 -16.15
CA GLU A 104 -24.36 -14.57 -15.36
C GLU A 104 -24.16 -14.94 -13.89
N ASN A 105 -23.17 -14.30 -13.25
CA ASN A 105 -22.71 -14.62 -11.89
C ASN A 105 -22.15 -16.05 -11.76
N HIS A 106 -21.57 -16.59 -12.83
CA HIS A 106 -20.77 -17.82 -12.80
C HIS A 106 -21.58 -19.02 -12.30
N ASN A 107 -22.84 -19.14 -12.76
CA ASN A 107 -23.75 -20.18 -12.29
C ASN A 107 -23.39 -21.55 -12.91
N ARG A 108 -22.44 -22.24 -12.28
CA ARG A 108 -21.91 -23.54 -12.72
C ARG A 108 -22.98 -24.61 -12.95
N ASN A 109 -24.09 -24.56 -12.20
CA ASN A 109 -25.19 -25.51 -12.37
C ASN A 109 -25.95 -25.27 -13.67
N LEU A 110 -26.31 -24.03 -13.96
CA LEU A 110 -27.01 -23.67 -15.20
C LEU A 110 -26.10 -23.82 -16.43
N GLN A 111 -24.84 -23.41 -16.32
CA GLN A 111 -23.83 -23.61 -17.38
C GLN A 111 -23.69 -25.09 -17.77
N ASN A 112 -23.61 -25.99 -16.79
CA ASN A 112 -23.54 -27.43 -17.05
C ASN A 112 -24.87 -27.99 -17.57
N LEU A 113 -26.01 -27.47 -17.09
CA LEU A 113 -27.34 -27.88 -17.55
C LEU A 113 -27.55 -27.57 -19.04
N LEU A 114 -27.06 -26.43 -19.53
CA LEU A 114 -27.15 -26.06 -20.95
C LEU A 114 -26.32 -26.98 -21.86
N ARG A 115 -25.24 -27.57 -21.33
CA ARG A 115 -24.43 -28.57 -22.05
C ARG A 115 -25.05 -29.98 -21.96
N ASN A 116 -25.46 -30.39 -20.76
CA ASN A 116 -25.95 -31.73 -20.47
C ASN A 116 -27.11 -31.70 -19.47
N GLN A 117 -28.32 -32.02 -19.94
CA GLN A 117 -29.55 -31.99 -19.14
C GLN A 117 -29.79 -33.29 -18.34
N ASN A 118 -28.91 -34.29 -18.46
CA ASN A 118 -29.08 -35.62 -17.86
C ASN A 118 -30.44 -36.26 -18.18
N ASN A 119 -30.96 -36.00 -19.38
CA ASN A 119 -32.19 -36.60 -19.88
C ASN A 119 -31.88 -37.71 -20.89
N LYS A 120 -32.90 -38.47 -21.33
CA LYS A 120 -32.73 -39.53 -22.35
C LYS A 120 -32.10 -38.99 -23.64
N THR A 121 -32.41 -37.74 -23.97
CA THR A 121 -31.81 -36.97 -25.07
C THR A 121 -31.22 -35.70 -24.48
N ASN A 122 -29.93 -35.46 -24.73
CA ASN A 122 -29.26 -34.22 -24.34
C ASN A 122 -29.09 -33.33 -25.57
N HIS A 123 -29.31 -32.04 -25.38
CA HIS A 123 -29.11 -31.02 -26.41
C HIS A 123 -27.99 -30.10 -25.92
N ASN A 124 -26.83 -30.18 -26.57
CA ASN A 124 -25.68 -29.39 -26.18
C ASN A 124 -25.78 -27.98 -26.80
N LEU A 125 -26.43 -27.06 -26.06
CA LEU A 125 -26.66 -25.70 -26.55
C LEU A 125 -25.36 -24.90 -26.70
N VAL A 126 -24.28 -25.28 -26.01
CA VAL A 126 -22.96 -24.66 -26.15
C VAL A 126 -22.40 -24.94 -27.55
N SER A 127 -22.39 -26.20 -27.96
CA SER A 127 -21.96 -26.61 -29.31
C SER A 127 -22.82 -26.00 -30.41
N GLU A 128 -24.15 -25.98 -30.24
CA GLU A 128 -25.07 -25.38 -31.21
C GLU A 128 -24.84 -23.86 -31.36
N THR A 129 -24.55 -23.16 -30.26
CA THR A 129 -24.21 -21.73 -30.28
C THR A 129 -22.88 -21.47 -31.00
N LEU A 130 -21.89 -22.36 -30.82
CA LEU A 130 -20.62 -22.28 -31.55
C LEU A 130 -20.79 -22.57 -33.05
N MET A 131 -21.61 -23.55 -33.42
CA MET A 131 -21.96 -23.83 -34.81
C MET A 131 -22.72 -22.66 -35.45
N PHE A 132 -23.56 -21.97 -34.68
CA PHE A 132 -24.27 -20.78 -35.14
C PHE A 132 -23.29 -19.63 -35.47
N LEU A 133 -22.29 -19.39 -34.62
CA LEU A 133 -21.19 -18.45 -34.90
C LEU A 133 -20.44 -18.85 -36.18
N ASP A 134 -20.12 -20.14 -36.31
CA ASP A 134 -19.43 -20.70 -37.49
C ASP A 134 -20.22 -20.46 -38.79
N CYS A 135 -21.53 -20.64 -38.74
CA CYS A 135 -22.42 -20.40 -39.88
C CYS A 135 -22.52 -18.91 -40.26
N ILE A 136 -22.64 -18.00 -39.28
CA ILE A 136 -22.80 -16.57 -39.55
C ILE A 136 -21.52 -15.93 -40.08
N CYS A 137 -20.35 -16.35 -39.57
CA CYS A 137 -19.05 -15.82 -39.99
C CYS A 137 -18.47 -16.52 -41.24
N GLY A 138 -19.17 -17.52 -41.78
CA GLY A 138 -18.85 -18.19 -43.04
C GLY A 138 -17.74 -19.24 -42.89
N SER A 139 -18.01 -20.34 -42.17
CA SER A 139 -17.15 -21.49 -41.87
C SER A 139 -15.78 -21.57 -42.56
N THR A 140 -15.71 -22.06 -43.81
CA THR A 140 -14.42 -22.30 -44.49
C THR A 140 -13.74 -21.01 -44.96
N THR A 141 -14.51 -19.95 -45.20
CA THR A 141 -14.03 -18.65 -45.69
C THR A 141 -13.62 -17.70 -44.56
N GLY A 142 -14.25 -17.80 -43.40
CA GLY A 142 -13.95 -17.03 -42.21
C GLY A 142 -12.59 -17.38 -41.63
N GLY A 143 -12.27 -18.67 -41.53
CA GLY A 143 -10.95 -19.14 -41.11
C GLY A 143 -9.80 -18.76 -42.06
N LEU A 144 -10.11 -18.51 -43.34
CA LEU A 144 -9.15 -18.02 -44.34
C LEU A 144 -8.98 -16.48 -44.32
N GLY A 145 -9.65 -15.78 -43.40
CA GLY A 145 -9.55 -14.32 -43.26
C GLY A 145 -10.44 -13.51 -44.22
N LEU A 146 -11.44 -14.13 -44.85
CA LEU A 146 -12.44 -13.44 -45.68
C LEU A 146 -13.69 -13.02 -44.88
N LEU A 147 -13.53 -12.79 -43.58
CA LEU A 147 -14.61 -12.41 -42.65
C LEU A 147 -15.35 -11.15 -43.08
N GLY A 148 -14.64 -10.18 -43.67
CA GLY A 148 -15.22 -8.91 -44.12
C GLY A 148 -16.25 -9.01 -45.26
N LEU A 149 -16.39 -10.17 -45.90
CA LEU A 149 -17.47 -10.43 -46.86
C LEU A 149 -18.80 -10.78 -46.19
N TYR A 150 -18.75 -11.36 -44.99
CA TYR A 150 -19.93 -11.84 -44.26
C TYR A 150 -20.31 -10.92 -43.12
N ILE A 151 -19.33 -10.31 -42.45
CA ILE A 151 -19.57 -9.37 -41.35
C ILE A 151 -19.84 -7.98 -41.92
N ASN A 152 -20.98 -7.40 -41.53
CA ASN A 152 -21.44 -6.09 -41.95
C ASN A 152 -22.17 -5.38 -40.78
N GLU A 153 -22.54 -4.13 -40.99
CA GLU A 153 -23.20 -3.30 -39.97
C GLU A 153 -24.53 -3.87 -39.47
N ASN A 154 -25.21 -4.72 -40.27
CA ASN A 154 -26.51 -5.27 -39.90
C ASN A 154 -26.40 -6.52 -39.03
N ASN A 155 -25.30 -7.27 -39.08
CA ASN A 155 -25.15 -8.53 -38.34
C ASN A 155 -24.12 -8.54 -37.22
N VAL A 156 -23.27 -7.52 -37.13
CA VAL A 156 -22.24 -7.42 -36.10
C VAL A 156 -22.79 -7.48 -34.68
N SER A 157 -23.93 -6.86 -34.39
CA SER A 157 -24.57 -6.90 -33.06
C SER A 157 -24.97 -8.31 -32.63
N LEU A 158 -25.44 -9.14 -33.57
CA LEU A 158 -25.79 -10.54 -33.31
C LEU A 158 -24.53 -11.39 -33.07
N ILE A 159 -23.44 -11.09 -33.78
CA ILE A 159 -22.14 -11.76 -33.57
C ILE A 159 -21.59 -11.41 -32.18
N ASN A 160 -21.60 -10.14 -31.79
CA ASN A 160 -21.21 -9.69 -30.43
C ASN A 160 -22.03 -10.43 -29.36
N GLN A 161 -23.36 -10.43 -29.50
CA GLN A 161 -24.25 -11.15 -28.59
C GLN A 161 -23.93 -12.65 -28.50
N THR A 162 -23.52 -13.27 -29.61
CA THR A 162 -23.10 -14.69 -29.64
C THR A 162 -21.78 -14.91 -28.89
N LEU A 163 -20.79 -14.03 -29.10
CA LEU A 163 -19.49 -14.08 -28.41
C LEU A 163 -19.64 -13.90 -26.89
N GLU A 164 -20.45 -12.91 -26.46
CA GLU A 164 -20.75 -12.70 -25.04
C GLU A 164 -21.44 -13.91 -24.40
N THR A 165 -22.41 -14.50 -25.10
CA THR A 165 -23.12 -15.70 -24.61
C THR A 165 -22.17 -16.88 -24.45
N LEU A 166 -21.27 -17.09 -25.42
CA LEU A 166 -20.22 -18.13 -25.33
C LEU A 166 -19.24 -17.87 -24.19
N THR A 167 -18.95 -16.59 -23.91
CA THR A 167 -18.08 -16.18 -22.80
C THR A 167 -18.73 -16.57 -21.47
N GLU A 168 -19.99 -16.19 -21.25
CA GLU A 168 -20.73 -16.55 -20.02
C GLU A 168 -20.97 -18.07 -19.85
N TYR A 169 -20.99 -18.84 -20.94
CA TYR A 169 -21.08 -20.30 -20.83
C TYR A 169 -19.84 -20.92 -20.19
N CYS A 170 -18.65 -20.32 -20.35
CA CYS A 170 -17.39 -20.91 -19.92
C CYS A 170 -16.70 -20.18 -18.76
N GLN A 171 -16.99 -18.90 -18.56
CA GLN A 171 -16.47 -18.06 -17.46
C GLN A 171 -16.93 -18.59 -16.09
N GLY A 172 -16.06 -18.50 -15.07
CA GLY A 172 -16.43 -18.92 -13.71
C GLY A 172 -16.20 -20.40 -13.40
N PRO A 173 -14.93 -20.79 -13.29
CA PRO A 173 -14.30 -21.79 -14.14
C PRO A 173 -15.21 -22.96 -14.49
N CYS A 174 -15.56 -23.04 -15.77
CA CYS A 174 -16.36 -24.12 -16.34
C CYS A 174 -15.55 -25.01 -17.28
N HIS A 175 -14.61 -25.80 -16.73
CA HIS A 175 -13.66 -26.62 -17.51
C HIS A 175 -14.29 -27.48 -18.61
N ASP A 176 -15.46 -28.04 -18.34
CA ASP A 176 -16.16 -28.87 -19.31
C ASP A 176 -16.72 -28.07 -20.49
N ASN A 177 -17.24 -26.85 -20.27
CA ASN A 177 -17.69 -25.97 -21.35
C ASN A 177 -16.49 -25.38 -22.09
N GLN A 178 -15.41 -25.03 -21.38
CA GLN A 178 -14.15 -24.60 -22.00
C GLN A 178 -13.62 -25.67 -22.97
N ASN A 179 -13.55 -26.93 -22.53
CA ASN A 179 -13.15 -28.05 -23.39
C ASN A 179 -14.12 -28.25 -24.56
N CYS A 180 -15.44 -28.18 -24.29
CA CYS A 180 -16.45 -28.32 -25.32
C CYS A 180 -16.30 -27.29 -26.46
N ILE A 181 -15.88 -26.07 -26.15
CA ILE A 181 -15.64 -25.03 -27.16
C ILE A 181 -14.29 -25.26 -27.85
N ALA A 182 -13.23 -25.57 -27.10
CA ALA A 182 -11.88 -25.70 -27.63
C ALA A 182 -11.67 -26.96 -28.51
N THR A 183 -12.36 -28.06 -28.22
CA THR A 183 -12.18 -29.35 -28.92
C THR A 183 -13.32 -29.68 -29.89
N HIS A 184 -14.22 -28.74 -30.15
CA HIS A 184 -15.35 -28.98 -31.03
C HIS A 184 -14.89 -29.25 -32.47
N GLU A 185 -15.63 -30.08 -33.22
CA GLU A 185 -15.31 -30.42 -34.61
C GLU A 185 -15.51 -29.25 -35.59
N SER A 186 -16.22 -28.18 -35.19
CA SER A 186 -16.41 -26.99 -36.02
C SER A 186 -15.17 -26.10 -36.03
N ASN A 187 -15.03 -25.27 -37.06
CA ASN A 187 -13.99 -24.25 -37.17
C ASN A 187 -14.25 -23.04 -36.25
N GLY A 188 -15.02 -23.21 -35.17
CA GLY A 188 -15.44 -22.13 -34.29
C GLY A 188 -14.26 -21.40 -33.65
N LEU A 189 -13.22 -22.15 -33.24
CA LEU A 189 -12.00 -21.57 -32.68
C LEU A 189 -11.20 -20.78 -33.74
N ASP A 190 -11.10 -21.29 -34.97
CA ASP A 190 -10.46 -20.58 -36.09
C ASP A 190 -11.14 -19.25 -36.41
N ILE A 191 -12.47 -19.20 -36.29
CA ILE A 191 -13.22 -17.95 -36.50
C ILE A 191 -12.93 -16.95 -35.39
N ILE A 192 -12.88 -17.39 -34.13
CA ILE A 192 -12.57 -16.52 -33.00
C ILE A 192 -11.14 -15.96 -33.13
N THR A 193 -10.16 -16.78 -33.51
CA THR A 193 -8.78 -16.30 -33.74
C THR A 193 -8.71 -15.37 -34.95
N ALA A 194 -9.44 -15.69 -36.03
CA ALA A 194 -9.50 -14.85 -37.23
C ALA A 194 -10.16 -13.48 -36.99
N LEU A 195 -11.16 -13.39 -36.12
CA LEU A 195 -11.80 -12.11 -35.72
C LEU A 195 -10.78 -11.14 -35.10
N ILE A 196 -9.82 -11.67 -34.32
CA ILE A 196 -8.76 -10.87 -33.69
C ILE A 196 -7.68 -10.51 -34.71
N LEU A 197 -7.18 -11.50 -35.44
CA LEU A 197 -5.96 -11.38 -36.25
C LEU A 197 -6.16 -10.65 -37.58
N ASN A 198 -7.33 -10.77 -38.20
CA ASN A 198 -7.58 -10.26 -39.54
C ASN A 198 -8.22 -8.87 -39.53
N ASP A 199 -8.01 -8.12 -40.62
CA ASP A 199 -8.66 -6.82 -40.82
C ASP A 199 -10.05 -7.03 -41.46
N ILE A 200 -11.10 -6.56 -40.80
CA ILE A 200 -12.50 -6.76 -41.23
C ILE A 200 -12.91 -5.67 -42.23
N ASN A 201 -12.46 -5.77 -43.48
CA ASN A 201 -12.80 -4.78 -44.53
C ASN A 201 -14.05 -5.17 -45.34
N PRO A 202 -14.96 -4.24 -45.68
CA PRO A 202 -14.83 -2.78 -45.57
C PRO A 202 -15.26 -2.18 -44.22
N LEU A 203 -15.84 -2.97 -43.30
CA LEU A 203 -16.40 -2.49 -42.04
C LEU A 203 -15.40 -1.67 -41.21
N GLY A 204 -14.13 -2.10 -41.13
CA GLY A 204 -13.07 -1.38 -40.41
C GLY A 204 -12.72 -0.02 -41.01
N LYS A 205 -13.19 0.31 -42.22
CA LYS A 205 -13.05 1.66 -42.79
C LYS A 205 -14.24 2.56 -42.49
N THR A 206 -15.43 1.98 -42.28
CA THR A 206 -16.67 2.76 -42.05
C THR A 206 -17.04 2.85 -40.58
N ARG A 207 -16.85 1.77 -39.83
CA ARG A 207 -17.27 1.59 -38.43
C ARG A 207 -16.21 0.79 -37.65
N MET A 208 -15.09 1.44 -37.35
CA MET A 208 -14.01 0.84 -36.57
C MET A 208 -14.43 0.53 -35.14
N ASP A 209 -15.30 1.34 -34.55
CA ASP A 209 -15.93 1.13 -33.23
C ASP A 209 -16.51 -0.28 -33.08
N LEU A 210 -17.30 -0.74 -34.06
CA LEU A 210 -17.91 -2.06 -34.06
C LEU A 210 -16.89 -3.19 -34.24
N VAL A 211 -15.82 -2.94 -34.99
CA VAL A 211 -14.71 -3.91 -35.18
C VAL A 211 -13.90 -4.06 -33.90
N LEU A 212 -13.65 -2.95 -33.18
CA LEU A 212 -12.96 -2.97 -31.89
C LEU A 212 -13.79 -3.73 -30.85
N GLU A 213 -15.11 -3.54 -30.81
CA GLU A 213 -16.01 -4.29 -29.93
C GLU A 213 -15.96 -5.81 -30.21
N LEU A 214 -16.00 -6.21 -31.49
CA LEU A 214 -15.84 -7.60 -31.91
C LEU A 214 -14.51 -8.20 -31.44
N LYS A 215 -13.41 -7.47 -31.64
CA LYS A 215 -12.07 -7.91 -31.22
C LYS A 215 -11.98 -8.02 -29.70
N ASN A 216 -12.59 -7.08 -28.97
CA ASN A 216 -12.64 -7.11 -27.52
C ASN A 216 -13.36 -8.37 -27.02
N ASN A 217 -14.58 -8.60 -27.49
CA ASN A 217 -15.40 -9.75 -27.08
C ASN A 217 -14.77 -11.08 -27.50
N ALA A 218 -14.16 -11.17 -28.68
CA ALA A 218 -13.41 -12.35 -29.10
C ALA A 218 -12.19 -12.61 -28.20
N SER A 219 -11.46 -11.56 -27.81
CA SER A 219 -10.32 -11.70 -26.89
C SER A 219 -10.74 -12.15 -25.49
N LYS A 220 -11.86 -11.60 -24.97
CA LYS A 220 -12.47 -12.02 -23.69
C LYS A 220 -12.86 -13.50 -23.71
N LEU A 221 -13.45 -13.97 -24.81
CA LEU A 221 -13.81 -15.39 -24.98
C LEU A 221 -12.58 -16.31 -24.94
N LEU A 222 -11.48 -15.95 -25.62
CA LEU A 222 -10.25 -16.76 -25.58
C LEU A 222 -9.62 -16.78 -24.18
N LEU A 223 -9.63 -15.66 -23.46
CA LEU A 223 -9.18 -15.61 -22.07
C LEU A 223 -10.06 -16.48 -21.16
N ALA A 224 -11.39 -16.45 -21.33
CA ALA A 224 -12.33 -17.29 -20.57
C ALA A 224 -12.14 -18.80 -20.84
N ILE A 225 -11.73 -19.19 -22.05
CA ILE A 225 -11.41 -20.59 -22.39
C ILE A 225 -10.16 -21.10 -21.64
N MET A 226 -9.23 -20.21 -21.29
CA MET A 226 -7.99 -20.53 -20.56
C MET A 226 -8.09 -20.28 -19.05
N GLU A 227 -9.20 -19.73 -18.57
CA GLU A 227 -9.40 -19.34 -17.17
C GLU A 227 -9.31 -20.54 -16.21
N SER A 228 -8.53 -20.39 -15.14
CA SER A 228 -8.30 -21.37 -14.07
C SER A 228 -7.79 -22.74 -14.54
N ARG A 229 -7.04 -22.83 -15.65
CA ARG A 229 -6.51 -24.10 -16.17
C ARG A 229 -5.09 -24.38 -15.70
N GLY A 230 -4.86 -25.60 -15.19
CA GLY A 230 -3.52 -26.13 -14.88
C GLY A 230 -2.93 -27.01 -15.97
N ASP A 231 -3.71 -27.39 -16.99
CA ASP A 231 -3.27 -28.17 -18.13
C ASP A 231 -2.93 -27.27 -19.34
N SER A 232 -2.13 -27.78 -20.27
CA SER A 232 -1.71 -27.04 -21.48
C SER A 232 -2.62 -27.27 -22.69
N GLU A 233 -3.62 -28.15 -22.59
CA GLU A 233 -4.36 -28.63 -23.77
C GLU A 233 -5.06 -27.49 -24.52
N ASN A 234 -5.90 -26.70 -23.84
CA ASN A 234 -6.62 -25.59 -24.48
C ASN A 234 -5.66 -24.54 -25.06
N ALA A 235 -4.58 -24.23 -24.34
CA ALA A 235 -3.55 -23.29 -24.79
C ALA A 235 -2.85 -23.78 -26.08
N GLU A 236 -2.53 -25.07 -26.16
CA GLU A 236 -1.93 -25.68 -27.34
C GLU A 236 -2.88 -25.67 -28.55
N ARG A 237 -4.19 -25.88 -28.34
CA ARG A 237 -5.19 -25.75 -29.42
C ARG A 237 -5.25 -24.31 -29.92
N ILE A 238 -5.35 -23.33 -29.03
CA ILE A 238 -5.35 -21.91 -29.45
C ILE A 238 -4.06 -21.57 -30.23
N LEU A 239 -2.90 -22.00 -29.76
CA LEU A 239 -1.62 -21.78 -30.45
C LEU A 239 -1.52 -22.47 -31.80
N TYR A 240 -2.21 -23.59 -32.01
CA TYR A 240 -2.27 -24.27 -33.30
C TYR A 240 -3.10 -23.46 -34.33
N ASN A 241 -4.17 -22.82 -33.87
CA ASN A 241 -5.13 -22.07 -34.71
C ASN A 241 -4.81 -20.55 -34.81
N MET A 242 -3.86 -20.04 -34.02
CA MET A 242 -3.48 -18.63 -33.97
C MET A 242 -2.02 -18.44 -34.39
N ASN A 243 -1.74 -17.48 -35.27
CA ASN A 243 -0.35 -17.06 -35.54
C ASN A 243 0.14 -16.13 -34.41
N PRO A 244 1.09 -16.57 -33.55
CA PRO A 244 1.46 -15.80 -32.36
C PRO A 244 2.12 -14.47 -32.71
N LYS A 245 2.95 -14.44 -33.76
CA LYS A 245 3.62 -13.21 -34.20
C LYS A 245 2.62 -12.16 -34.66
N GLN A 246 1.63 -12.58 -35.45
CA GLN A 246 0.56 -11.69 -35.92
C GLN A 246 -0.28 -11.17 -34.74
N GLY A 247 -0.51 -11.99 -33.70
CA GLY A 247 -1.18 -11.55 -32.47
C GLY A 247 -0.46 -10.40 -31.78
N VAL A 248 0.86 -10.52 -31.63
CA VAL A 248 1.69 -9.44 -31.06
C VAL A 248 1.66 -8.20 -31.96
N ASP A 249 1.75 -8.36 -33.28
CA ASP A 249 1.68 -7.26 -34.24
C ASP A 249 0.33 -6.53 -34.17
N VAL A 250 -0.79 -7.24 -34.02
CA VAL A 250 -2.14 -6.66 -33.85
C VAL A 250 -2.23 -5.86 -32.56
N ALA A 251 -1.75 -6.40 -31.43
CA ALA A 251 -1.73 -5.68 -30.16
C ALA A 251 -0.90 -4.39 -30.26
N CYS A 252 0.28 -4.46 -30.89
CA CYS A 252 1.14 -3.28 -31.08
C CYS A 252 0.54 -2.26 -32.04
N ARG A 253 -0.18 -2.68 -33.09
CA ARG A 253 -0.91 -1.77 -33.97
C ARG A 253 -2.03 -1.05 -33.23
N ALA A 254 -2.81 -1.76 -32.42
CA ALA A 254 -3.91 -1.20 -31.65
C ALA A 254 -3.45 -0.11 -30.68
N TYR A 255 -2.27 -0.26 -30.06
CA TYR A 255 -1.64 0.78 -29.23
C TYR A 255 -1.41 2.10 -29.97
N HIS A 256 -0.97 2.05 -31.23
CA HIS A 256 -0.66 3.25 -32.02
C HIS A 256 -1.86 3.81 -32.78
N GLN A 257 -2.99 3.10 -32.76
CA GLN A 257 -4.19 3.53 -33.44
C GLN A 257 -4.84 4.72 -32.71
N GLU A 258 -4.81 4.73 -31.39
CA GLU A 258 -5.32 5.83 -30.54
C GLU A 258 -4.44 7.09 -30.66
N THR A 259 -3.11 6.95 -30.77
CA THR A 259 -2.19 8.10 -30.91
C THR A 259 -2.33 8.87 -32.23
N LEU A 260 -2.97 8.31 -33.23
CA LEU A 260 -3.20 8.99 -34.51
C LEU A 260 -4.43 9.90 -34.47
N ASP A 261 -5.39 9.62 -33.58
CA ASP A 261 -6.59 10.44 -33.41
C ASP A 261 -6.29 11.71 -32.60
N ASP A 262 -5.24 11.71 -31.75
CA ASP A 262 -4.80 12.88 -30.96
C ASP A 262 -4.01 13.94 -31.78
N ASP A 263 -3.43 13.58 -32.93
CA ASP A 263 -2.60 14.48 -33.75
C ASP A 263 -3.41 15.33 -34.75
N ASP A 264 -4.71 15.00 -34.98
CA ASP A 264 -5.59 15.71 -35.92
C ASP A 264 -6.52 16.76 -35.26
N ASP A 265 -6.57 16.83 -33.92
CA ASP A 265 -7.36 17.81 -33.16
C ASP A 265 -6.48 18.93 -32.55
N ASP A 266 -5.84 19.75 -33.42
CA ASP A 266 -5.22 21.04 -33.06
C ASP A 266 -6.26 22.19 -32.98
N ASP A 267 -7.44 21.92 -32.42
CA ASP A 267 -8.37 22.97 -31.99
C ASP A 267 -8.67 22.73 -30.51
N GLY A 268 -7.85 23.35 -29.67
CA GLY A 268 -7.94 23.25 -28.23
C GLY A 268 -9.28 23.79 -27.70
N GLU A 269 -10.14 22.89 -27.25
CA GLU A 269 -11.18 23.14 -26.24
C GLU A 269 -11.50 21.82 -25.52
N ASP A 270 -11.11 21.75 -24.24
CA ASP A 270 -11.62 20.86 -23.19
C ASP A 270 -11.87 19.37 -23.54
N ALA A 271 -10.80 18.57 -23.58
CA ALA A 271 -10.84 17.10 -23.48
C ALA A 271 -11.20 16.60 -22.06
N SER A 272 -12.29 17.13 -21.51
CA SER A 272 -12.91 16.53 -20.34
C SER A 272 -14.41 16.58 -20.49
N THR A 273 -14.98 15.37 -20.55
CA THR A 273 -16.39 15.00 -20.42
C THR A 273 -17.18 14.91 -21.75
N GLU A 274 -17.73 13.70 -21.95
CA GLU A 274 -18.81 13.32 -22.89
C GLU A 274 -18.39 12.70 -24.23
N GLY A 275 -17.86 11.47 -24.16
CA GLY A 275 -17.72 10.54 -25.30
C GLY A 275 -17.48 9.05 -24.90
N GLU A 276 -17.80 8.64 -23.67
CA GLU A 276 -17.54 7.29 -23.11
C GLU A 276 -18.55 6.21 -23.57
N GLU A 277 -18.76 5.99 -24.86
CA GLU A 277 -19.56 4.82 -25.32
C GLU A 277 -18.78 3.83 -26.23
N GLY A 278 -17.51 4.11 -26.55
CA GLY A 278 -16.67 3.25 -27.39
C GLY A 278 -15.56 2.53 -26.61
N VAL A 279 -15.25 1.28 -27.01
CA VAL A 279 -14.08 0.53 -26.49
C VAL A 279 -12.80 1.14 -27.07
N SER A 280 -11.85 1.54 -26.22
CA SER A 280 -10.56 2.10 -26.67
C SER A 280 -9.73 1.03 -27.41
N PRO A 281 -9.09 1.36 -28.55
CA PRO A 281 -8.16 0.46 -29.24
C PRO A 281 -7.05 -0.08 -28.33
N LYS A 282 -6.59 0.73 -27.38
CA LYS A 282 -5.52 0.39 -26.46
C LYS A 282 -5.93 -0.68 -25.45
N GLU A 283 -7.18 -0.65 -24.98
CA GLU A 283 -7.77 -1.69 -24.13
C GLU A 283 -7.86 -3.02 -24.88
N VAL A 284 -8.34 -3.00 -26.14
CA VAL A 284 -8.39 -4.19 -27.01
C VAL A 284 -6.99 -4.77 -27.22
N GLY A 285 -6.00 -3.91 -27.51
CA GLY A 285 -4.61 -4.32 -27.66
C GLY A 285 -4.03 -4.92 -26.38
N HIS A 286 -4.41 -4.41 -25.20
CA HIS A 286 -3.98 -4.94 -23.91
C HIS A 286 -4.58 -6.33 -23.64
N ASN A 287 -5.86 -6.55 -23.93
CA ASN A 287 -6.50 -7.86 -23.79
C ASN A 287 -5.81 -8.91 -24.69
N ILE A 288 -5.47 -8.55 -25.92
CA ILE A 288 -4.68 -9.41 -26.83
C ILE A 288 -3.27 -9.65 -26.29
N TYR A 289 -2.63 -8.64 -25.71
CA TYR A 289 -1.32 -8.80 -25.07
C TYR A 289 -1.39 -9.79 -23.88
N ILE A 290 -2.41 -9.68 -23.02
CA ILE A 290 -2.60 -10.60 -21.88
C ILE A 290 -2.81 -12.03 -22.38
N LEU A 291 -3.62 -12.23 -23.44
CA LEU A 291 -3.79 -13.53 -24.09
C LEU A 291 -2.45 -14.09 -24.57
N CYS A 292 -1.68 -13.32 -25.33
CA CYS A 292 -0.34 -13.71 -25.77
C CYS A 292 0.59 -14.02 -24.60
N HIS A 293 0.52 -13.24 -23.51
CA HIS A 293 1.32 -13.42 -22.31
C HIS A 293 1.01 -14.75 -21.60
N GLN A 294 -0.26 -15.11 -21.48
CA GLN A 294 -0.67 -16.41 -20.92
C GLN A 294 -0.22 -17.57 -21.83
N LEU A 295 -0.42 -17.45 -23.15
CA LEU A 295 0.02 -18.47 -24.12
C LEU A 295 1.55 -18.63 -24.16
N ALA A 296 2.31 -17.57 -23.85
CA ALA A 296 3.77 -17.59 -23.84
C ALA A 296 4.36 -18.55 -22.79
N GLN A 297 3.60 -18.91 -21.75
CA GLN A 297 4.00 -19.91 -20.77
C GLN A 297 4.19 -21.30 -21.41
N HIS A 298 3.45 -21.58 -22.49
CA HIS A 298 3.50 -22.84 -23.23
C HIS A 298 4.30 -22.74 -24.54
N ASN A 299 4.71 -21.54 -24.96
CA ASN A 299 5.47 -21.32 -26.20
C ASN A 299 6.68 -20.38 -25.99
N LYS A 300 7.88 -20.96 -26.03
CA LYS A 300 9.16 -20.23 -25.84
C LYS A 300 9.44 -19.18 -26.92
N GLU A 301 8.99 -19.39 -28.15
CA GLU A 301 9.17 -18.43 -29.25
C GLU A 301 8.33 -17.19 -29.00
N LEU A 302 7.05 -17.36 -28.62
CA LEU A 302 6.17 -16.26 -28.24
C LEU A 302 6.72 -15.50 -27.01
N ALA A 303 7.22 -16.22 -26.01
CA ALA A 303 7.86 -15.62 -24.84
C ALA A 303 9.08 -14.74 -25.19
N ALA A 304 9.81 -15.07 -26.27
CA ALA A 304 10.90 -14.24 -26.77
C ALA A 304 10.39 -12.98 -27.50
N LEU A 305 9.28 -13.09 -28.24
CA LEU A 305 8.67 -11.97 -28.97
C LEU A 305 8.06 -10.89 -28.05
N LEU A 306 7.54 -11.28 -26.89
CA LEU A 306 6.94 -10.36 -25.92
C LEU A 306 7.96 -9.55 -25.12
N LYS A 307 9.24 -9.97 -25.11
CA LYS A 307 10.29 -9.28 -24.36
C LYS A 307 10.69 -8.00 -25.10
N PRO A 308 10.64 -6.82 -24.46
CA PRO A 308 11.14 -5.60 -25.06
C PRO A 308 12.65 -5.72 -25.24
N SER A 309 13.11 -5.84 -26.48
CA SER A 309 14.54 -5.92 -26.80
C SER A 309 15.11 -4.54 -27.15
N GLU A 310 16.28 -4.19 -26.63
CA GLU A 310 17.01 -2.98 -27.08
C GLU A 310 17.50 -3.12 -28.53
N THR A 311 17.62 -4.35 -29.04
CA THR A 311 18.07 -4.66 -30.41
C THR A 311 16.95 -4.88 -31.41
N ASN A 312 15.68 -4.78 -31.02
CA ASN A 312 14.57 -4.90 -31.96
C ASN A 312 14.57 -3.73 -32.96
N THR A 313 14.37 -4.05 -34.24
CA THR A 313 14.45 -3.11 -35.37
C THR A 313 13.26 -2.14 -35.47
N ASP A 314 12.16 -2.36 -34.75
CA ASP A 314 10.99 -1.47 -34.78
C ASP A 314 10.80 -0.73 -33.43
N PRO A 315 11.09 0.59 -33.36
CA PRO A 315 10.93 1.38 -32.14
C PRO A 315 9.46 1.50 -31.70
N LYS A 316 8.49 1.50 -32.63
CA LYS A 316 7.06 1.59 -32.32
C LYS A 316 6.60 0.35 -31.56
N MET A 317 6.89 -0.82 -32.11
CA MET A 317 6.58 -2.10 -31.46
C MET A 317 7.19 -2.20 -30.06
N ASN A 318 8.44 -1.76 -29.89
CA ASN A 318 9.11 -1.78 -28.58
C ASN A 318 8.44 -0.83 -27.57
N GLN A 319 7.94 0.32 -28.01
CA GLN A 319 7.18 1.25 -27.16
C GLN A 319 5.87 0.62 -26.67
N ALA A 320 5.09 0.02 -27.57
CA ALA A 320 3.84 -0.67 -27.21
C ALA A 320 4.09 -1.85 -26.24
N LEU A 321 5.11 -2.69 -26.52
CA LEU A 321 5.46 -3.81 -25.65
C LEU A 321 5.92 -3.35 -24.25
N LYS A 322 6.70 -2.25 -24.17
CA LYS A 322 7.08 -1.67 -22.87
C LYS A 322 5.86 -1.17 -22.10
N TYR A 323 4.92 -0.52 -22.78
CA TYR A 323 3.67 -0.05 -22.17
C TYR A 323 2.86 -1.23 -21.62
N TYR A 324 2.55 -2.24 -22.43
CA TYR A 324 1.75 -3.38 -21.98
C TYR A 324 2.45 -4.19 -20.89
N ALA A 325 3.77 -4.36 -20.97
CA ALA A 325 4.53 -5.05 -19.93
C ALA A 325 4.51 -4.29 -18.59
N SER A 326 4.58 -2.95 -18.59
CA SER A 326 4.54 -2.17 -17.35
C SER A 326 3.14 -2.08 -16.73
N HIS A 327 2.10 -2.25 -17.54
CA HIS A 327 0.69 -2.19 -17.12
C HIS A 327 0.04 -3.57 -16.98
N THR A 328 0.81 -4.65 -17.08
CA THR A 328 0.32 -6.01 -16.82
C THR A 328 0.91 -6.50 -15.51
N SER A 329 0.07 -7.04 -14.65
CA SER A 329 0.49 -7.67 -13.39
C SER A 329 -0.05 -9.08 -13.32
N GLN A 330 0.65 -9.90 -12.55
CA GLN A 330 0.22 -11.25 -12.22
C GLN A 330 0.26 -11.45 -10.71
N ILE A 331 -0.67 -12.26 -10.19
CA ILE A 331 -0.75 -12.69 -8.79
C ILE A 331 -1.12 -14.17 -8.71
N GLU A 332 -0.81 -14.79 -7.58
CA GLU A 332 -1.28 -16.13 -7.24
C GLU A 332 -2.40 -16.03 -6.20
N ILE A 333 -3.48 -16.78 -6.38
CA ILE A 333 -4.57 -16.85 -5.42
C ILE A 333 -4.89 -18.29 -5.02
N VAL A 334 -5.60 -18.41 -3.90
CA VAL A 334 -6.09 -19.67 -3.35
C VAL A 334 -7.59 -19.75 -3.51
N ARG A 335 -8.07 -20.78 -4.23
CA ARG A 335 -9.51 -21.09 -4.35
C ARG A 335 -10.01 -21.88 -3.13
N GLN A 336 -11.33 -22.06 -3.02
CA GLN A 336 -11.96 -22.75 -1.88
C GLN A 336 -11.53 -24.21 -1.73
N ASP A 337 -11.19 -24.87 -2.84
CA ASP A 337 -10.68 -26.24 -2.90
C ASP A 337 -9.17 -26.33 -2.56
N ARG A 338 -8.57 -25.22 -2.13
CA ARG A 338 -7.15 -25.05 -1.81
C ARG A 338 -6.21 -25.16 -3.01
N THR A 339 -6.70 -25.16 -4.24
CA THR A 339 -5.84 -25.08 -5.42
C THR A 339 -5.22 -23.68 -5.54
N LEU A 340 -4.03 -23.61 -6.13
CA LEU A 340 -3.38 -22.36 -6.50
C LEU A 340 -3.71 -22.05 -7.96
N GLU A 341 -4.01 -20.78 -8.21
CA GLU A 341 -4.31 -20.27 -9.53
C GLU A 341 -3.54 -18.97 -9.75
N GLN A 342 -3.03 -18.77 -10.97
CA GLN A 342 -2.42 -17.52 -11.39
C GLN A 342 -3.44 -16.65 -12.15
N ILE A 343 -3.55 -15.38 -11.76
CA ILE A 343 -4.37 -14.39 -12.46
C ILE A 343 -3.43 -13.36 -13.08
N VAL A 344 -3.67 -13.04 -14.35
CA VAL A 344 -3.01 -11.95 -15.07
C VAL A 344 -4.06 -10.88 -15.38
N PHE A 345 -3.75 -9.62 -15.07
CA PHE A 345 -4.71 -8.52 -15.19
C PHE A 345 -4.02 -7.19 -15.55
N PRO A 346 -4.76 -6.24 -16.15
CA PRO A 346 -4.25 -4.90 -16.41
C PRO A 346 -4.27 -4.05 -15.13
N ILE A 347 -3.20 -3.30 -14.87
CA ILE A 347 -3.10 -2.40 -13.72
C ILE A 347 -4.02 -1.18 -13.96
N PRO A 348 -4.99 -0.90 -13.06
CA PRO A 348 -5.81 0.30 -13.18
C PRO A 348 -4.97 1.58 -13.11
N GLU A 349 -5.24 2.56 -13.96
CA GLU A 349 -4.49 3.83 -14.02
C GLU A 349 -4.44 4.58 -12.68
N ILE A 350 -5.49 4.45 -11.87
CA ILE A 350 -5.54 5.07 -10.53
C ILE A 350 -4.39 4.58 -9.63
N CYS A 351 -3.86 3.39 -9.86
CA CYS A 351 -2.78 2.81 -9.06
C CYS A 351 -1.42 3.47 -9.31
N GLU A 352 -1.24 4.21 -10.41
CA GLU A 352 -0.01 4.96 -10.68
C GLU A 352 0.22 6.12 -9.71
N TYR A 353 -0.86 6.60 -9.09
CA TYR A 353 -0.83 7.76 -8.20
C TYR A 353 -0.41 7.43 -6.77
N ILE A 354 -0.04 6.18 -6.47
CA ILE A 354 0.52 5.83 -5.16
C ILE A 354 1.94 6.41 -5.01
N THR A 355 2.21 7.07 -3.89
CA THR A 355 3.51 7.69 -3.64
C THR A 355 4.59 6.65 -3.30
N HIS A 356 5.83 6.89 -3.72
CA HIS A 356 6.96 6.04 -3.37
C HIS A 356 7.20 6.01 -1.85
N ASP A 357 7.00 7.13 -1.16
CA ASP A 357 7.15 7.22 0.30
C ASP A 357 6.16 6.30 1.03
N THR A 358 4.90 6.26 0.59
CA THR A 358 3.91 5.30 1.12
C THR A 358 4.36 3.86 0.87
N LYS A 359 4.90 3.55 -0.32
CA LYS A 359 5.40 2.21 -0.64
C LYS A 359 6.51 1.77 0.33
N VAL A 360 7.51 2.62 0.55
CA VAL A 360 8.61 2.34 1.48
C VAL A 360 8.12 2.25 2.93
N ARG A 361 7.22 3.16 3.33
CA ARG A 361 6.65 3.19 4.68
C ARG A 361 5.90 1.90 4.99
N VAL A 362 5.02 1.45 4.11
CA VAL A 362 4.23 0.21 4.33
C VAL A 362 5.13 -1.02 4.38
N LEU A 363 6.11 -1.14 3.46
CA LEU A 363 7.06 -2.24 3.46
C LEU A 363 7.81 -2.40 4.80
N ASN A 364 8.25 -1.28 5.38
CA ASN A 364 9.06 -1.26 6.60
C ASN A 364 8.23 -1.32 7.90
N THR A 365 6.99 -0.82 7.88
CA THR A 365 6.13 -0.72 9.09
C THR A 365 5.09 -1.81 9.21
N ALA A 366 4.91 -2.66 8.19
CA ALA A 366 3.95 -3.76 8.24
C ALA A 366 4.30 -4.78 9.34
N GLU A 367 3.36 -4.98 10.26
CA GLU A 367 3.50 -5.89 11.40
C GLU A 367 3.09 -7.32 11.03
N ARG A 368 3.61 -8.29 11.78
CA ARG A 368 3.25 -9.70 11.64
C ARG A 368 2.12 -10.02 12.61
N ASP A 369 1.11 -10.74 12.12
CA ASP A 369 0.06 -11.31 12.95
C ASP A 369 0.59 -12.46 13.84
N ASP A 370 -0.27 -13.01 14.69
CA ASP A 370 0.04 -14.15 15.57
C ASP A 370 0.49 -15.41 14.80
N GLN A 371 0.18 -15.47 13.50
CA GLN A 371 0.53 -16.58 12.61
C GLN A 371 1.82 -16.29 11.82
N GLY A 372 2.45 -15.13 12.04
CA GLY A 372 3.69 -14.72 11.39
C GLY A 372 3.53 -14.10 10.01
N SER A 373 2.31 -13.83 9.55
CA SER A 373 1.99 -13.21 8.25
C SER A 373 1.87 -11.69 8.35
N LYS A 374 2.35 -10.97 7.33
CA LYS A 374 2.19 -9.51 7.22
C LYS A 374 0.93 -9.08 6.46
N VAL A 375 0.19 -10.05 5.91
CA VAL A 375 -0.92 -9.79 4.99
C VAL A 375 -2.10 -9.12 5.70
N SER A 376 -2.36 -9.44 6.98
CA SER A 376 -3.49 -8.87 7.72
C SER A 376 -3.39 -7.35 7.84
N ASP A 377 -2.28 -6.85 8.38
CA ASP A 377 -2.03 -5.41 8.54
C ASP A 377 -1.93 -4.69 7.17
N PHE A 378 -1.37 -5.35 6.16
CA PHE A 378 -1.36 -4.81 4.79
C PHE A 378 -2.77 -4.64 4.21
N PHE A 379 -3.66 -5.63 4.42
CA PHE A 379 -5.02 -5.60 3.92
C PHE A 379 -5.85 -4.49 4.58
N GLU A 380 -5.69 -4.28 5.89
CA GLU A 380 -6.37 -3.19 6.61
C GLU A 380 -6.00 -1.81 6.07
N ARG A 381 -4.73 -1.61 5.69
CA ARG A 381 -4.22 -0.35 5.12
C ARG A 381 -4.59 -0.13 3.65
N THR A 382 -5.20 -1.12 2.98
CA THR A 382 -5.51 -1.04 1.55
C THR A 382 -6.54 0.04 1.24
N GLU A 383 -7.50 0.29 2.13
CA GLU A 383 -8.49 1.34 1.93
C GLU A 383 -7.87 2.74 2.02
N ASP A 384 -6.95 2.95 2.96
CA ASP A 384 -6.23 4.21 3.12
C ASP A 384 -5.35 4.50 1.89
N MET A 385 -4.64 3.49 1.37
CA MET A 385 -3.84 3.63 0.16
C MET A 385 -4.70 3.93 -1.08
N PHE A 386 -5.89 3.32 -1.20
CA PHE A 386 -6.81 3.63 -2.29
C PHE A 386 -7.36 5.07 -2.20
N ASN A 387 -7.65 5.54 -0.98
CA ASN A 387 -8.05 6.92 -0.75
C ASN A 387 -6.90 7.91 -1.06
N GLU A 388 -5.65 7.55 -0.73
CA GLU A 388 -4.46 8.31 -1.12
C GLU A 388 -4.36 8.42 -2.64
N MET A 389 -4.51 7.34 -3.39
CA MET A 389 -4.46 7.35 -4.86
C MET A 389 -5.53 8.28 -5.46
N LYS A 390 -6.78 8.17 -4.98
CA LYS A 390 -7.88 9.08 -5.39
C LYS A 390 -7.55 10.54 -5.12
N TRP A 391 -6.98 10.80 -3.95
CA TRP A 391 -6.59 12.14 -3.56
C TRP A 391 -5.43 12.67 -4.42
N GLN A 392 -4.41 11.86 -4.69
CA GLN A 392 -3.28 12.24 -5.53
C GLN A 392 -3.70 12.52 -6.98
N LYS A 393 -4.66 11.74 -7.54
CA LYS A 393 -5.29 12.05 -8.83
C LYS A 393 -5.99 13.42 -8.80
N LYS A 394 -6.79 13.69 -7.75
CA LYS A 394 -7.47 14.98 -7.56
C LYS A 394 -6.49 16.14 -7.37
N LEU A 395 -5.41 15.94 -6.62
CA LEU A 395 -4.38 16.94 -6.34
C LEU A 395 -3.64 17.35 -7.62
N ARG A 396 -3.31 16.39 -8.50
CA ARG A 396 -2.70 16.68 -9.80
C ARG A 396 -3.63 17.45 -10.75
N GLY A 397 -4.94 17.35 -10.57
CA GLY A 397 -5.91 18.21 -11.22
C GLY A 397 -5.85 19.69 -10.78
N GLN A 398 -5.08 20.01 -9.73
CA GLN A 398 -4.90 21.37 -9.21
C GLN A 398 -3.41 21.78 -9.27
N PRO A 399 -2.94 22.41 -10.37
CA PRO A 399 -1.52 22.61 -10.65
C PRO A 399 -0.75 23.36 -9.54
N PHE A 400 -1.35 24.41 -8.97
CA PHE A 400 -0.72 25.22 -7.91
C PHE A 400 -0.53 24.43 -6.62
N LEU A 401 -1.56 23.71 -6.16
CA LEU A 401 -1.48 22.92 -4.93
C LEU A 401 -0.55 21.71 -5.10
N PHE A 402 -0.57 21.06 -6.27
CA PHE A 402 0.38 20.00 -6.58
C PHE A 402 1.83 20.50 -6.58
N TRP A 403 2.10 21.67 -7.16
CA TRP A 403 3.44 22.27 -7.13
C TRP A 403 3.91 22.52 -5.69
N VAL A 404 3.08 23.13 -4.84
CA VAL A 404 3.42 23.37 -3.43
C VAL A 404 3.63 22.06 -2.67
N SER A 405 2.77 21.06 -2.90
CA SER A 405 2.79 19.75 -2.23
C SER A 405 3.98 18.89 -2.65
N SER A 406 4.43 18.98 -3.90
CA SER A 406 5.52 18.14 -4.43
C SER A 406 6.89 18.47 -3.81
N TYR A 407 7.06 19.69 -3.31
CA TYR A 407 8.29 20.15 -2.66
C TYR A 407 8.26 20.09 -1.12
N MET A 408 7.47 19.20 -0.52
CA MET A 408 7.34 19.06 0.94
C MET A 408 8.70 19.01 1.68
N SER A 409 9.61 18.16 1.22
CA SER A 409 10.94 18.00 1.83
C SER A 409 11.83 19.25 1.68
N LEU A 410 11.70 19.98 0.58
CA LEU A 410 12.43 21.23 0.35
C LEU A 410 12.00 22.32 1.35
N TRP A 411 10.68 22.51 1.53
CA TRP A 411 10.15 23.49 2.48
C TRP A 411 10.62 23.18 3.90
N SER A 412 10.55 21.90 4.29
CA SER A 412 11.08 21.41 5.56
C SER A 412 12.58 21.71 5.73
N ASN A 413 13.40 21.45 4.71
CA ASN A 413 14.85 21.72 4.73
C ASN A 413 15.16 23.22 4.89
N ILE A 414 14.44 24.08 4.17
CA ILE A 414 14.63 25.54 4.25
C ILE A 414 14.27 26.04 5.66
N LEU A 415 13.14 25.59 6.21
CA LEU A 415 12.70 25.97 7.56
C LEU A 415 13.70 25.59 8.64
N PHE A 416 14.24 24.37 8.59
CA PHE A 416 15.25 23.94 9.55
C PHE A 416 16.52 24.81 9.47
N ASN A 417 16.99 25.10 8.26
CA ASN A 417 18.16 25.99 8.07
C ASN A 417 17.88 27.42 8.58
N CYS A 418 16.68 27.95 8.34
CA CYS A 418 16.28 29.25 8.89
C CYS A 418 16.25 29.23 10.43
N ALA A 419 15.72 28.18 11.05
CA ALA A 419 15.70 28.04 12.51
C ALA A 419 17.11 28.00 13.10
N VAL A 420 18.03 27.23 12.51
CA VAL A 420 19.44 27.19 12.92
C VAL A 420 20.09 28.57 12.79
N LEU A 421 19.85 29.26 11.66
CA LEU A 421 20.43 30.58 11.41
C LEU A 421 19.92 31.64 12.39
N ILE A 422 18.61 31.69 12.65
CA ILE A 422 17.99 32.61 13.62
C ILE A 422 18.61 32.39 15.01
N ASN A 423 18.70 31.15 15.47
CA ASN A 423 19.29 30.84 16.77
C ASN A 423 20.79 31.17 16.83
N LEU A 424 21.53 31.02 15.74
CA LEU A 424 22.93 31.44 15.66
C LEU A 424 23.06 32.96 15.77
N ILE A 425 22.18 33.74 15.13
CA ILE A 425 22.16 35.21 15.25
C ILE A 425 21.85 35.61 16.70
N VAL A 426 20.85 35.00 17.33
CA VAL A 426 20.51 35.26 18.73
C VAL A 426 21.71 34.93 19.64
N ALA A 427 22.39 33.80 19.43
CA ALA A 427 23.52 33.39 20.26
C ALA A 427 24.73 34.36 20.18
N PHE A 428 25.00 34.96 19.01
CA PHE A 428 26.15 35.85 18.84
C PHE A 428 25.88 37.31 19.17
N PHE A 429 24.65 37.79 19.01
CA PHE A 429 24.33 39.23 19.07
C PHE A 429 23.38 39.61 20.22
N TYR A 430 22.93 38.67 21.05
CA TYR A 430 22.14 38.96 22.25
C TYR A 430 23.05 39.34 23.45
N PRO A 431 22.70 40.36 24.26
CA PRO A 431 21.54 41.26 24.12
C PRO A 431 21.71 42.24 22.95
N PHE A 432 20.62 42.49 22.21
CA PHE A 432 20.63 43.43 21.09
C PHE A 432 20.81 44.83 21.64
N MET A 433 21.95 45.46 21.35
CA MET A 433 22.14 46.88 21.60
C MET A 433 21.84 47.66 20.32
N ASP A 434 21.21 48.83 20.43
CA ASP A 434 20.87 49.73 19.31
C ASP A 434 22.07 50.19 18.46
N ALA A 435 23.29 49.85 18.87
CA ALA A 435 24.51 50.14 18.14
C ALA A 435 24.80 49.03 17.10
N VAL A 436 24.71 49.38 15.81
CA VAL A 436 25.18 48.51 14.72
C VAL A 436 26.66 48.16 14.96
N PRO A 437 27.06 46.88 14.92
CA PRO A 437 28.45 46.50 15.15
C PRO A 437 29.36 47.18 14.12
N LYS A 438 30.34 47.95 14.59
CA LYS A 438 31.26 48.68 13.71
C LYS A 438 32.21 47.70 13.01
N LEU A 439 31.98 47.49 11.71
CA LEU A 439 32.81 46.61 10.90
C LEU A 439 33.99 47.39 10.28
N GLY A 440 35.21 46.85 10.39
CA GLY A 440 36.39 47.44 9.74
C GLY A 440 36.23 47.55 8.21
N GLN A 441 36.79 48.60 7.60
CA GLN A 441 36.65 48.88 6.15
C GLN A 441 37.08 47.70 5.26
N HIS A 442 38.17 47.01 5.62
CA HIS A 442 38.65 45.82 4.90
C HIS A 442 37.65 44.65 4.95
N LEU A 443 37.01 44.43 6.10
CA LEU A 443 36.06 43.34 6.30
C LEU A 443 34.73 43.63 5.59
N SER A 444 34.28 44.89 5.59
CA SER A 444 33.12 45.34 4.80
C SER A 444 33.35 45.17 3.29
N GLY A 445 34.53 45.54 2.78
CA GLY A 445 34.91 45.33 1.38
C GLY A 445 34.97 43.85 0.99
N LEU A 446 35.44 42.99 1.89
CA LEU A 446 35.48 41.53 1.68
C LEU A 446 34.07 40.93 1.58
N ILE A 447 33.12 41.35 2.43
CA ILE A 447 31.72 40.87 2.35
C ILE A 447 31.09 41.28 1.01
N TRP A 448 31.34 42.51 0.53
CA TRP A 448 30.89 42.95 -0.80
C TRP A 448 31.49 42.14 -1.93
N ALA A 449 32.79 41.87 -1.89
CA ALA A 449 33.47 41.04 -2.90
C ALA A 449 32.88 39.63 -2.93
N VAL A 450 32.70 38.99 -1.77
CA VAL A 450 32.09 37.65 -1.65
C VAL A 450 30.66 37.63 -2.17
N MET A 451 29.85 38.64 -1.85
CA MET A 451 28.46 38.75 -2.32
C MET A 451 28.38 38.95 -3.84
N LEU A 452 29.23 39.80 -4.44
CA LEU A 452 29.24 40.03 -5.89
C LEU A 452 29.78 38.82 -6.66
N VAL A 453 30.83 38.16 -6.16
CA VAL A 453 31.37 36.94 -6.78
C VAL A 453 30.36 35.80 -6.70
N SER A 454 29.69 35.62 -5.56
CA SER A 454 28.64 34.59 -5.43
C SER A 454 27.42 34.88 -6.30
N ALA A 455 27.01 36.15 -6.46
CA ALA A 455 25.95 36.55 -7.39
C ALA A 455 26.33 36.25 -8.86
N ALA A 456 27.56 36.58 -9.26
CA ALA A 456 28.06 36.28 -10.61
C ALA A 456 28.11 34.76 -10.86
N ILE A 457 28.52 33.96 -9.88
CA ILE A 457 28.51 32.49 -9.96
C ILE A 457 27.08 31.98 -10.13
N VAL A 458 26.10 32.44 -9.34
CA VAL A 458 24.71 31.98 -9.45
C VAL A 458 24.11 32.28 -10.82
N ILE A 459 24.39 33.45 -11.39
CA ILE A 459 23.89 33.87 -12.72
C ILE A 459 24.54 33.06 -13.85
N THR A 460 25.84 32.77 -13.75
CA THR A 460 26.59 32.05 -14.80
C THR A 460 26.47 30.52 -14.69
N LEU A 461 26.43 30.00 -13.47
CA LEU A 461 26.36 28.58 -13.13
C LEU A 461 25.52 28.41 -11.85
N PRO A 462 24.21 28.10 -11.94
CA PRO A 462 23.31 27.96 -10.79
C PRO A 462 23.65 26.70 -9.98
N ARG A 463 24.77 26.73 -9.26
CA ARG A 463 25.21 25.70 -8.33
C ARG A 463 24.60 25.98 -6.96
N ALA A 464 24.11 24.94 -6.30
CA ALA A 464 23.52 25.03 -4.96
C ALA A 464 24.47 25.66 -3.91
N SER A 465 25.78 25.43 -4.04
CA SER A 465 26.78 26.06 -3.18
C SER A 465 26.87 27.58 -3.40
N GLY A 466 26.75 28.06 -4.65
CA GLY A 466 26.74 29.48 -4.99
C GLY A 466 25.53 30.20 -4.37
N VAL A 467 24.35 29.59 -4.46
CA VAL A 467 23.11 30.13 -3.86
C VAL A 467 23.22 30.23 -2.33
N ARG A 468 23.73 29.18 -1.67
CA ARG A 468 23.93 29.18 -0.21
C ARG A 468 24.92 30.28 0.23
N THR A 469 26.05 30.42 -0.46
CA THR A 469 27.04 31.46 -0.17
C THR A 469 26.48 32.85 -0.39
N LEU A 470 25.69 33.06 -1.46
CA LEU A 470 25.03 34.33 -1.73
C LEU A 470 24.08 34.70 -0.59
N VAL A 471 23.14 33.80 -0.24
CA VAL A 471 22.18 34.01 0.87
C VAL A 471 22.90 34.31 2.18
N ALA A 472 23.93 33.52 2.54
CA ALA A 472 24.70 33.73 3.77
C ALA A 472 25.42 35.09 3.78
N SER A 473 26.04 35.48 2.66
CA SER A 473 26.73 36.78 2.54
C SER A 473 25.76 37.97 2.59
N THR A 474 24.56 37.83 2.01
CA THR A 474 23.50 38.84 2.06
C THR A 474 22.97 39.01 3.49
N ILE A 475 22.71 37.92 4.22
CA ILE A 475 22.24 37.98 5.61
C ILE A 475 23.32 38.58 6.51
N LEU A 476 24.58 38.14 6.37
CA LEU A 476 25.70 38.71 7.10
C LEU A 476 25.82 40.22 6.84
N ARG A 477 25.61 40.65 5.59
CA ARG A 477 25.63 42.06 5.23
C ARG A 477 24.48 42.83 5.90
N MET A 478 23.26 42.29 5.88
CA MET A 478 22.08 42.88 6.52
C MET A 478 22.30 43.13 8.02
N ILE A 479 22.90 42.16 8.72
CA ILE A 479 23.24 42.27 10.15
C ILE A 479 24.15 43.48 10.42
N PHE A 480 25.19 43.69 9.59
CA PHE A 480 26.15 44.78 9.79
C PHE A 480 25.73 46.12 9.16
N SER A 481 24.68 46.16 8.32
CA SER A 481 24.19 47.40 7.71
C SER A 481 22.97 47.98 8.42
N ILE A 482 21.98 47.14 8.74
CA ILE A 482 20.69 47.55 9.33
C ILE A 482 20.66 47.22 10.83
N GLY A 483 21.39 46.18 11.24
CA GLY A 483 21.45 45.70 12.62
C GLY A 483 20.91 44.26 12.74
N PRO A 484 21.28 43.57 13.84
CA PRO A 484 20.85 42.20 14.07
C PRO A 484 19.33 42.09 14.34
N GLU A 485 18.74 43.03 15.07
CA GLU A 485 17.31 42.98 15.46
C GLU A 485 16.34 43.12 14.26
N PRO A 486 16.47 44.11 13.36
CA PRO A 486 15.62 44.19 12.17
C PRO A 486 15.80 43.00 11.22
N THR A 487 17.02 42.47 11.13
CA THR A 487 17.32 41.27 10.33
C THR A 487 16.62 40.04 10.89
N LEU A 488 16.59 39.91 12.22
CA LEU A 488 15.88 38.83 12.92
C LEU A 488 14.37 38.91 12.72
N LEU A 489 13.79 40.12 12.75
CA LEU A 489 12.36 40.33 12.49
C LEU A 489 11.97 39.91 11.06
N LEU A 490 12.79 40.27 10.07
CA LEU A 490 12.59 39.85 8.68
C LEU A 490 12.70 38.32 8.53
N LEU A 491 13.70 37.70 9.13
CA LEU A 491 13.86 36.24 9.07
C LEU A 491 12.70 35.53 9.80
N GLY A 492 12.27 36.04 10.96
CA GLY A 492 11.14 35.52 11.71
C GLY A 492 9.83 35.56 10.92
N THR A 493 9.48 36.71 10.33
CA THR A 493 8.29 36.84 9.46
C THR A 493 8.36 35.90 8.25
N LEU A 494 9.52 35.80 7.61
CA LEU A 494 9.75 34.86 6.51
C LEU A 494 9.56 33.40 6.97
N THR A 495 10.04 33.02 8.16
CA THR A 495 9.86 31.64 8.67
C THR A 495 8.40 31.30 8.95
N VAL A 496 7.60 32.23 9.49
CA VAL A 496 6.16 32.02 9.69
C VAL A 496 5.47 31.79 8.34
N PHE A 497 5.79 32.62 7.33
CA PHE A 497 5.24 32.47 5.98
C PHE A 497 5.63 31.13 5.33
N LEU A 498 6.91 30.77 5.36
CA LEU A 498 7.40 29.49 4.84
C LEU A 498 6.80 28.30 5.59
N LYS A 499 6.57 28.42 6.89
CA LYS A 499 5.91 27.37 7.69
C LYS A 499 4.46 27.22 7.30
N ALA A 500 3.77 28.29 6.94
CA ALA A 500 2.38 28.23 6.49
C ALA A 500 2.29 27.48 5.15
N ILE A 501 3.20 27.79 4.21
CA ILE A 501 3.33 27.05 2.95
C ILE A 501 3.62 25.57 3.21
N HIS A 502 4.53 25.26 4.14
CA HIS A 502 4.87 23.88 4.46
C HIS A 502 3.69 23.11 5.08
N VAL A 503 2.90 23.72 5.97
CA VAL A 503 1.68 23.10 6.52
C VAL A 503 0.66 22.85 5.41
N VAL A 504 0.44 23.81 4.49
CA VAL A 504 -0.43 23.62 3.32
C VAL A 504 0.09 22.49 2.42
N SER A 505 1.41 22.39 2.23
CA SER A 505 2.08 21.32 1.48
C SER A 505 1.81 19.93 2.09
N ILE A 506 1.93 19.79 3.42
CA ILE A 506 1.66 18.53 4.13
C ILE A 506 0.18 18.17 4.06
N MET A 507 -0.71 19.12 4.34
CA MET A 507 -2.16 18.91 4.23
C MET A 507 -2.58 18.53 2.81
N GLY A 508 -1.91 19.14 1.83
CA GLY A 508 -2.03 18.82 0.41
C GLY A 508 -1.59 17.41 0.10
N ASN A 509 -0.48 16.92 0.65
CA ASN A 509 0.01 15.57 0.35
C ASN A 509 -0.79 14.47 1.04
N GLN A 510 -1.20 14.69 2.30
CA GLN A 510 -1.96 13.73 3.11
C GLN A 510 -3.48 13.71 2.81
N GLY A 511 -3.97 14.67 2.03
CA GLY A 511 -5.39 14.78 1.66
C GLY A 511 -6.32 15.15 2.80
N THR A 512 -5.79 15.74 3.86
CA THR A 512 -6.54 16.12 5.07
C THR A 512 -7.51 17.27 4.83
N PHE A 513 -7.40 17.99 3.71
CA PHE A 513 -8.41 18.96 3.25
C PHE A 513 -9.80 18.35 3.04
N SER A 514 -9.88 17.04 2.77
CA SER A 514 -11.16 16.33 2.60
C SER A 514 -11.73 15.78 3.91
N LYS A 515 -10.96 15.80 5.00
CA LYS A 515 -11.33 15.26 6.31
C LYS A 515 -11.97 16.32 7.21
N ASN A 516 -12.74 15.87 8.20
CA ASN A 516 -13.35 16.77 9.19
C ASN A 516 -12.29 17.37 10.13
N PHE A 517 -12.55 18.58 10.63
CA PHE A 517 -11.63 19.30 11.52
C PHE A 517 -11.25 18.52 12.80
N GLU A 518 -12.15 17.71 13.35
CA GLU A 518 -11.89 16.87 14.53
C GLU A 518 -10.84 15.78 14.24
N GLN A 519 -10.87 15.20 13.05
CA GLN A 519 -9.86 14.23 12.61
C GLN A 519 -8.50 14.90 12.39
N MET A 520 -8.49 16.17 11.97
CA MET A 520 -7.25 16.94 11.79
C MET A 520 -6.53 17.22 13.11
N ILE A 521 -7.27 17.48 14.20
CA ILE A 521 -6.69 17.70 15.54
C ILE A 521 -6.21 16.40 16.19
N THR A 522 -6.79 15.27 15.81
CA THR A 522 -6.41 13.95 16.33
C THR A 522 -5.07 13.47 15.75
N ASP A 523 -4.67 13.98 14.59
CA ASP A 523 -3.39 13.63 13.96
C ASP A 523 -2.21 14.30 14.68
N ALA A 524 -1.37 13.47 15.32
CA ALA A 524 -0.21 13.92 16.07
C ALA A 524 0.85 14.61 15.20
N GLU A 525 0.99 14.23 13.92
CA GLU A 525 1.96 14.83 13.01
C GLU A 525 1.56 16.27 12.64
N LEU A 526 0.28 16.48 12.32
CA LEU A 526 -0.25 17.83 12.08
C LEU A 526 -0.19 18.68 13.35
N LEU A 527 -0.53 18.12 14.50
CA LEU A 527 -0.47 18.82 15.78
C LEU A 527 0.96 19.29 16.11
N TYR A 528 1.98 18.47 15.82
CA TYR A 528 3.38 18.87 15.94
C TYR A 528 3.70 20.09 15.05
N HIS A 529 3.24 20.10 13.80
CA HIS A 529 3.50 21.22 12.90
C HIS A 529 2.71 22.49 13.25
N PHE A 530 1.50 22.38 13.79
CA PHE A 530 0.77 23.50 14.36
C PHE A 530 1.45 24.06 15.61
N ALA A 531 1.94 23.20 16.52
CA ALA A 531 2.73 23.63 17.67
C ALA A 531 4.00 24.37 17.24
N TYR A 532 4.70 23.87 16.21
CA TYR A 532 5.86 24.55 15.62
C TYR A 532 5.50 25.94 15.10
N MET A 533 4.37 26.09 14.41
CA MET A 533 3.86 27.40 13.94
C MET A 533 3.63 28.36 15.11
N ILE A 534 3.04 27.89 16.21
CA ILE A 534 2.81 28.70 17.41
C ILE A 534 4.15 29.21 17.97
N PHE A 535 5.18 28.37 18.06
CA PHE A 535 6.50 28.81 18.52
C PHE A 535 7.19 29.80 17.58
N CYS A 536 6.99 29.70 16.26
CA CYS A 536 7.45 30.72 15.31
C CYS A 536 6.79 32.09 15.59
N ILE A 537 5.47 32.10 15.86
CA ILE A 537 4.73 33.34 16.17
C ILE A 537 5.15 33.90 17.54
N LEU A 538 5.33 33.06 18.56
CA LEU A 538 5.81 33.49 19.88
C LEU A 538 7.24 34.07 19.81
N GLY A 539 8.12 33.50 18.98
CA GLY A 539 9.45 34.03 18.72
C GLY A 539 9.45 35.41 18.08
N LEU A 540 8.42 35.72 17.29
CA LEU A 540 8.25 37.01 16.64
C LEU A 540 7.60 38.06 17.54
N CYS A 541 6.53 37.69 18.27
CA CYS A 541 5.70 38.64 19.01
C CYS A 541 6.11 38.83 20.47
N MET A 542 6.72 37.82 21.11
CA MET A 542 7.00 37.84 22.55
C MET A 542 8.50 38.00 22.83
N HIS A 543 9.32 37.01 22.49
CA HIS A 543 10.76 37.05 22.76
C HIS A 543 11.54 36.11 21.82
N PRO A 544 12.72 36.51 21.30
CA PRO A 544 13.56 35.68 20.42
C PRO A 544 13.96 34.29 20.96
N PHE A 545 13.97 34.10 22.28
CA PHE A 545 14.33 32.81 22.88
C PHE A 545 13.35 31.67 22.54
N PHE A 546 12.11 31.95 22.14
CA PHE A 546 11.18 30.90 21.69
C PHE A 546 11.68 30.18 20.42
N TYR A 547 12.56 30.82 19.63
CA TYR A 547 13.19 30.15 18.48
C TYR A 547 14.10 28.97 18.89
N SER A 548 14.58 28.92 20.13
CA SER A 548 15.41 27.81 20.62
C SER A 548 14.67 26.47 20.62
N VAL A 549 13.36 26.48 20.88
CA VAL A 549 12.51 25.29 20.85
C VAL A 549 12.43 24.69 19.44
N LEU A 550 12.53 25.52 18.41
CA LEU A 550 12.47 25.06 17.02
C LEU A 550 13.68 24.18 16.62
N LEU A 551 14.79 24.25 17.36
CA LEU A 551 15.96 23.41 17.12
C LEU A 551 15.69 21.93 17.45
N PHE A 552 14.70 21.63 18.31
CA PHE A 552 14.31 20.26 18.61
C PHE A 552 13.76 19.50 17.39
N ASP A 553 13.42 20.21 16.30
CA ASP A 553 13.06 19.60 15.02
C ASP A 553 14.16 18.69 14.46
N VAL A 554 15.42 18.87 14.88
CA VAL A 554 16.52 17.94 14.54
C VAL A 554 16.21 16.49 14.95
N VAL A 555 15.48 16.30 16.06
CA VAL A 555 15.08 14.98 16.57
C VAL A 555 14.08 14.31 15.63
N TYR A 556 13.10 15.06 15.12
CA TYR A 556 12.08 14.53 14.23
C TYR A 556 12.66 14.14 12.86
N ARG A 557 13.65 14.90 12.39
CA ARG A 557 14.25 14.74 11.06
C ARG A 557 15.24 13.58 10.96
N GLU A 558 15.93 13.27 12.04
CA GLU A 558 17.03 12.31 12.05
C GLU A 558 16.63 11.04 12.81
N GLU A 559 16.43 9.94 12.07
CA GLU A 559 16.00 8.65 12.65
C GLU A 559 16.97 8.14 13.73
N THR A 560 18.26 8.42 13.61
CA THR A 560 19.26 7.98 14.57
C THR A 560 19.05 8.64 15.94
N LEU A 561 18.76 9.95 15.98
CA LEU A 561 18.44 10.68 17.22
C LEU A 561 17.09 10.26 17.80
N LEU A 562 16.10 10.02 16.95
CA LEU A 562 14.80 9.51 17.39
C LEU A 562 14.95 8.15 18.09
N ASN A 563 15.79 7.26 17.55
CA ASN A 563 16.08 5.97 18.16
C ASN A 563 16.82 6.11 19.51
N VAL A 564 17.71 7.10 19.65
CA VAL A 564 18.35 7.42 20.94
C VAL A 564 17.30 7.85 21.96
N ILE A 565 16.34 8.71 21.60
CA ILE A 565 15.26 9.09 22.52
C ILE A 565 14.35 7.89 22.82
N ARG A 566 14.08 7.05 21.83
CA ARG A 566 13.27 5.83 21.99
C ARG A 566 13.88 4.85 23.00
N SER A 567 15.20 4.82 23.14
CA SER A 567 15.87 4.00 24.16
C SER A 567 15.47 4.38 25.59
N VAL A 568 15.18 5.67 25.84
CA VAL A 568 14.75 6.16 27.15
C VAL A 568 13.23 6.06 27.30
N THR A 569 12.46 6.33 26.25
CA THR A 569 10.99 6.38 26.35
C THR A 569 10.33 4.99 26.37
N ARG A 570 10.90 3.98 25.69
CA ARG A 570 10.30 2.63 25.61
C ARG A 570 10.14 1.97 26.99
N ASN A 571 11.21 1.95 27.79
CA ASN A 571 11.18 1.45 29.17
C ASN A 571 11.12 2.61 30.19
N GLY A 572 10.55 3.76 29.80
CA GLY A 572 10.49 4.95 30.64
C GLY A 572 9.81 4.72 31.99
N ARG A 573 8.82 3.81 32.06
CA ARG A 573 8.20 3.39 33.33
C ARG A 573 9.23 2.83 34.32
N SER A 574 10.15 1.99 33.87
CA SER A 574 11.19 1.40 34.71
C SER A 574 12.20 2.45 35.19
N ILE A 575 12.55 3.41 34.33
CA ILE A 575 13.43 4.53 34.67
C ILE A 575 12.76 5.42 35.73
N ILE A 576 11.48 5.78 35.55
CA ILE A 576 10.72 6.59 36.52
C ILE A 576 10.61 5.85 37.86
N LEU A 577 10.31 4.55 37.86
CA LEU A 577 10.25 3.76 39.09
C LEU A 577 11.61 3.69 39.81
N THR A 578 12.71 3.62 39.06
CA THR A 578 14.07 3.66 39.61
C THR A 578 14.40 5.04 40.19
N ALA A 579 13.99 6.12 39.53
CA ALA A 579 14.15 7.48 40.05
C ALA A 579 13.32 7.70 41.33
N VAL A 580 12.11 7.13 41.40
CA VAL A 580 11.28 7.15 42.63
C VAL A 580 11.96 6.34 43.74
N LEU A 581 12.53 5.18 43.44
CA LEU A 581 13.34 4.42 44.41
C LEU A 581 14.55 5.25 44.91
N ALA A 582 15.24 5.95 44.01
CA ALA A 582 16.33 6.85 44.36
C ALA A 582 15.86 7.95 45.33
N LEU A 583 14.71 8.57 45.04
CA LEU A 583 14.11 9.60 45.88
C LEU A 583 13.74 9.07 47.28
N ILE A 584 13.17 7.86 47.35
CA ILE A 584 12.82 7.19 48.62
C ILE A 584 14.09 6.91 49.44
N LEU A 585 15.16 6.42 48.79
CA LEU A 585 16.42 6.14 49.47
C LEU A 585 17.08 7.44 49.97
N VAL A 586 17.15 8.48 49.13
CA VAL A 586 17.64 9.80 49.53
C VAL A 586 16.83 10.33 50.71
N TYR A 587 15.51 10.23 50.68
CA TYR A 587 14.64 10.62 51.79
C TYR A 587 14.98 9.90 53.11
N MET A 588 15.19 8.59 53.07
CA MET A 588 15.58 7.81 54.25
C MET A 588 16.96 8.24 54.80
N PHE A 589 17.94 8.48 53.92
CA PHE A 589 19.24 9.00 54.33
C PHE A 589 19.14 10.42 54.90
N SER A 590 18.29 11.28 54.35
CA SER A 590 18.06 12.63 54.88
C SER A 590 17.39 12.63 56.26
N ILE A 591 16.52 11.67 56.58
CA ILE A 591 15.99 11.51 57.96
C ILE A 591 17.12 11.18 58.93
N ILE A 592 17.98 10.23 58.57
CA ILE A 592 19.13 9.83 59.41
C ILE A 592 20.10 11.00 59.57
N GLY A 593 20.39 11.72 58.48
CA GLY A 593 21.19 12.93 58.48
C GLY A 593 20.62 14.03 59.37
N TYR A 594 19.30 14.27 59.30
CA TYR A 594 18.61 15.26 60.13
C TYR A 594 18.59 14.89 61.62
N MET A 595 18.43 13.61 61.95
CA MET A 595 18.36 13.17 63.34
C MET A 595 19.73 13.13 64.04
N PHE A 596 20.79 12.73 63.34
CA PHE A 596 22.09 12.44 63.94
C PHE A 596 23.23 13.37 63.52
N PHE A 597 23.18 13.96 62.32
CA PHE A 597 24.28 14.72 61.72
C PHE A 597 23.87 16.14 61.30
N LYS A 598 22.81 16.68 61.91
CA LYS A 598 22.20 17.98 61.57
C LYS A 598 23.24 19.11 61.49
N ASP A 599 24.13 19.19 62.47
CA ASP A 599 25.12 20.25 62.61
C ASP A 599 26.30 20.13 61.63
N ASP A 600 26.47 18.98 60.96
CA ASP A 600 27.56 18.76 60.00
C ASP A 600 27.23 19.24 58.58
N PHE A 601 25.96 19.58 58.29
CA PHE A 601 25.50 20.14 57.01
C PHE A 601 25.82 21.63 56.88
N LEU A 602 27.10 21.92 56.64
CA LEU A 602 27.62 23.28 56.45
C LEU A 602 27.96 23.50 54.98
N VAL A 603 27.11 24.25 54.27
CA VAL A 603 27.31 24.60 52.86
C VAL A 603 28.01 25.95 52.79
N SER A 604 29.10 26.05 52.02
CA SER A 604 29.74 27.33 51.71
C SER A 604 28.85 28.15 50.79
N VAL A 605 28.48 29.36 51.22
CA VAL A 605 27.65 30.28 50.45
C VAL A 605 28.44 31.58 50.24
N ASP A 606 28.47 32.06 49.01
CA ASP A 606 28.98 33.39 48.71
C ASP A 606 27.89 34.40 49.09
N GLN A 607 28.18 35.29 50.04
CA GLN A 607 27.25 36.35 50.42
C GLN A 607 27.24 37.40 49.32
N ASP A 608 26.10 37.59 48.65
CA ASP A 608 25.91 38.71 47.73
C ASP A 608 26.17 40.00 48.51
N SER A 609 27.21 40.75 48.13
CA SER A 609 27.52 42.05 48.73
C SER A 609 26.30 42.95 48.57
N GLU A 610 25.51 43.13 49.64
CA GLU A 610 24.43 44.09 49.65
C GLU A 610 25.01 45.47 49.31
N SER A 611 24.42 46.07 48.27
CA SER A 611 24.63 47.44 47.84
C SER A 611 24.76 48.38 49.03
N GLU A 612 25.80 49.22 49.02
CA GLU A 612 25.85 50.45 49.81
C GLU A 612 24.51 51.19 49.65
N GLU A 613 23.64 51.10 50.65
CA GLU A 613 22.57 52.08 50.83
C GLU A 613 23.27 53.43 50.98
N GLU A 614 23.04 54.33 50.02
CA GLU A 614 23.30 55.76 50.18
C GLU A 614 22.61 56.21 51.48
N VAL A 615 23.39 56.37 52.54
CA VAL A 615 22.98 57.11 53.72
C VAL A 615 22.73 58.54 53.25
N GLU A 616 21.45 58.90 53.07
CA GLU A 616 21.00 60.28 53.01
C GLU A 616 21.59 61.01 54.21
N THR A 617 22.56 61.89 53.92
CA THR A 617 23.06 62.85 54.89
C THR A 617 21.91 63.80 55.24
N PRO A 618 21.56 64.00 56.53
CA PRO A 618 20.64 65.06 56.90
C PRO A 618 21.36 66.39 56.67
N GLU A 619 20.76 67.25 55.85
CA GLU A 619 21.23 68.61 55.60
C GLU A 619 21.60 69.32 56.91
N PRO A 620 22.86 69.78 57.09
CA PRO A 620 23.14 70.77 58.10
C PRO A 620 22.76 72.14 57.53
N MET A 621 21.62 72.65 57.98
CA MET A 621 21.23 74.05 57.89
C MET A 621 22.41 74.95 58.31
N LYS A 622 23.06 75.60 57.32
CA LYS A 622 24.03 76.67 57.54
C LYS A 622 23.42 78.00 57.16
N THR A 623 22.84 78.66 58.17
CA THR A 623 22.73 80.11 58.21
C THR A 623 24.06 80.65 58.75
N CYS A 624 24.88 81.24 57.90
CA CYS A 624 25.99 82.10 58.35
C CYS A 624 25.98 83.39 57.55
N SER A 625 25.50 84.44 58.22
CA SER A 625 25.67 85.85 57.89
C SER A 625 27.14 86.26 58.00
N SER A 626 27.49 87.30 57.24
CA SER A 626 28.69 88.16 57.27
C SER A 626 29.89 87.83 58.16
N ASP A 627 31.04 87.97 57.50
CA ASP A 627 32.36 88.36 58.01
C ASP A 627 33.26 87.31 58.69
N LYS A 628 34.51 87.29 58.18
CA LYS A 628 35.78 86.80 58.74
C LYS A 628 36.15 85.31 58.57
N SER A 629 37.03 85.11 57.58
CA SER A 629 38.38 84.51 57.66
C SER A 629 38.65 83.21 58.45
N CYS A 630 39.53 82.41 57.83
CA CYS A 630 40.51 81.49 58.44
C CYS A 630 40.02 80.10 58.85
N GLU A 631 40.84 79.04 58.84
CA GLU A 631 42.13 78.70 58.21
C GLU A 631 42.28 77.20 58.48
N TYR A 632 43.00 76.50 57.61
CA TYR A 632 43.48 75.14 57.84
C TYR A 632 44.79 75.20 58.63
N ASN A 633 44.95 74.43 59.71
CA ASN A 633 46.25 73.91 60.14
C ASN A 633 46.16 72.77 61.18
N SER A 634 46.53 71.58 60.71
CA SER A 634 47.69 70.76 61.11
C SER A 634 48.18 70.79 62.57
N THR A 635 48.27 69.62 63.24
CA THR A 635 49.45 69.03 63.92
C THR A 635 49.00 67.88 64.85
N ALA A 636 49.41 66.63 64.61
CA ALA A 636 50.69 65.99 64.96
C ALA A 636 50.65 65.23 66.31
N SER A 637 50.55 63.90 66.18
CA SER A 637 51.31 62.84 66.87
C SER A 637 51.90 63.07 68.27
N LEU A 638 51.51 62.22 69.23
CA LEU A 638 52.28 61.38 70.19
C LEU A 638 51.27 61.00 71.30
N TYR A 639 51.09 59.76 71.74
CA TYR A 639 52.07 58.89 72.38
C TYR A 639 51.73 57.41 72.13
N LEU A 640 52.75 56.61 71.82
CA LEU A 640 52.71 55.14 71.94
C LEU A 640 52.98 54.75 73.39
N THR A 641 52.12 53.92 73.96
CA THR A 641 52.53 52.91 74.95
C THR A 641 51.54 51.75 74.90
N GLU A 642 52.09 50.55 74.94
CA GLU A 642 51.51 49.26 74.54
C GLU A 642 50.24 48.87 75.31
N SER A 643 49.20 48.46 74.56
CA SER A 643 48.23 47.44 74.95
C SER A 643 47.66 46.83 73.67
N GLU A 644 47.69 45.51 73.61
CA GLU A 644 47.49 44.61 72.47
C GLU A 644 46.35 45.00 71.52
N VAL A 645 46.73 45.49 70.33
CA VAL A 645 45.84 45.51 69.15
C VAL A 645 45.92 44.14 68.49
N LYS A 646 44.86 43.33 68.65
CA LYS A 646 44.58 42.26 67.69
C LYS A 646 44.34 42.91 66.33
N THR A 647 45.35 42.88 65.49
CA THR A 647 45.24 43.07 64.05
C THR A 647 44.21 42.06 63.53
N THR A 648 42.96 42.49 63.33
CA THR A 648 42.01 41.78 62.48
C THR A 648 42.54 41.86 61.06
N VAL A 649 43.35 40.85 60.70
CA VAL A 649 43.51 40.44 59.31
C VAL A 649 42.10 40.15 58.80
N LEU A 650 41.64 40.93 57.83
CA LEU A 650 40.41 40.65 57.08
C LEU A 650 40.68 39.35 56.29
N SER A 651 40.46 38.20 56.95
CA SER A 651 40.32 36.93 56.25
C SER A 651 38.95 36.97 55.61
N SER A 652 38.93 37.01 54.28
CA SER A 652 37.76 36.69 53.46
C SER A 652 37.38 35.23 53.71
N GLY A 653 36.80 34.95 54.88
CA GLY A 653 36.36 33.62 55.27
C GLY A 653 35.07 33.29 54.54
N GLU A 654 35.08 32.17 53.80
CA GLU A 654 33.86 31.57 53.25
C GLU A 654 32.81 31.45 54.36
N VAL A 655 31.67 32.12 54.19
CA VAL A 655 30.55 32.01 55.12
C VAL A 655 29.91 30.65 54.90
N LYS A 656 29.84 29.84 55.96
CA LYS A 656 29.21 28.51 55.93
C LYS A 656 27.83 28.57 56.57
N GLU A 657 26.81 28.27 55.79
CA GLU A 657 25.41 28.22 56.24
C GLU A 657 24.97 26.80 56.60
N ARG A 658 24.07 26.70 57.58
CA ARG A 658 23.47 25.43 58.00
C ARG A 658 22.34 25.04 57.07
N ALA A 659 22.54 24.01 56.25
CA ALA A 659 21.60 23.63 55.20
C ALA A 659 20.60 22.51 55.58
N CYS A 660 20.62 22.04 56.83
CA CYS A 660 19.77 20.95 57.34
C CYS A 660 18.98 21.36 58.60
N ASP A 661 18.51 22.62 58.69
CA ASP A 661 17.72 23.07 59.85
C ASP A 661 16.27 22.55 59.87
N SER A 662 15.70 22.30 58.69
CA SER A 662 14.43 21.59 58.50
C SER A 662 14.64 20.30 57.71
N LEU A 663 13.76 19.31 57.92
CA LEU A 663 13.84 18.04 57.19
C LEU A 663 13.72 18.24 55.67
N ILE A 664 12.87 19.18 55.22
CA ILE A 664 12.71 19.50 53.81
C ILE A 664 14.02 20.04 53.22
N MET A 665 14.67 21.00 53.89
CA MET A 665 15.95 21.51 53.44
C MET A 665 17.04 20.44 53.46
N CYS A 666 17.02 19.54 54.45
CA CYS A 666 17.94 18.42 54.49
C CYS A 666 17.76 17.45 53.31
N ILE A 667 16.51 17.18 52.91
CA ILE A 667 16.19 16.37 51.71
C ILE A 667 16.67 17.08 50.45
N VAL A 668 16.37 18.37 50.29
CA VAL A 668 16.78 19.16 49.12
C VAL A 668 18.30 19.23 49.02
N THR A 669 19.01 19.48 50.12
CA THR A 669 20.48 19.52 50.17
C THR A 669 21.07 18.14 49.88
N THR A 670 20.50 17.06 50.42
CA THR A 670 20.97 15.69 50.14
C THR A 670 20.72 15.29 48.68
N LEU A 671 19.57 15.65 48.11
CA LEU A 671 19.22 15.36 46.72
C LEU A 671 20.11 16.14 45.75
N ASN A 672 20.21 17.45 45.92
CA ASN A 672 20.92 18.33 45.00
C ASN A 672 22.44 18.13 45.10
N GLN A 673 22.99 18.25 46.31
CA GLN A 673 24.44 18.23 46.50
C GLN A 673 24.99 16.81 46.67
N GLY A 674 24.22 15.91 47.29
CA GLY A 674 24.64 14.52 47.48
C GLY A 674 24.64 13.69 46.20
N LEU A 675 23.68 13.87 45.28
CA LEU A 675 23.66 13.14 44.00
C LEU A 675 24.57 13.76 42.93
N ARG A 676 24.70 15.10 42.90
CA ARG A 676 25.40 15.81 41.82
C ARG A 676 26.92 15.80 41.96
N ASN A 677 27.46 15.76 43.18
CA ASN A 677 28.89 15.92 43.42
C ASN A 677 29.76 14.67 43.17
N GLY A 678 29.19 13.56 42.69
CA GLY A 678 29.95 12.38 42.26
C GLY A 678 30.55 11.53 43.39
N GLY A 679 31.08 12.12 44.47
CA GLY A 679 31.61 11.42 45.66
C GLY A 679 30.59 11.16 46.78
N GLY A 680 29.33 11.58 46.58
CA GLY A 680 28.23 11.40 47.52
C GLY A 680 28.09 12.54 48.53
N ILE A 681 27.31 12.31 49.59
CA ILE A 681 27.01 13.32 50.60
C ILE A 681 28.19 13.64 51.54
N GLY A 682 29.22 12.79 51.58
CA GLY A 682 30.41 13.00 52.39
C GLY A 682 31.20 14.25 52.02
N ASP A 683 31.14 14.66 50.75
CA ASP A 683 31.91 15.80 50.22
C ASP A 683 31.33 17.16 50.61
N ILE A 684 30.04 17.24 50.96
CA ILE A 684 29.41 18.49 51.42
C ILE A 684 29.44 18.64 52.94
N LEU A 685 29.48 17.51 53.64
CA LEU A 685 29.46 17.49 55.10
C LEU A 685 30.84 17.85 55.64
N ARG A 686 30.88 18.48 56.82
CA ARG A 686 32.15 18.80 57.50
C ARG A 686 32.98 17.53 57.71
N ALA A 687 34.27 17.59 57.40
CA ALA A 687 35.21 16.51 57.70
C ALA A 687 35.28 16.24 59.23
N PRO A 688 34.95 15.02 59.70
CA PRO A 688 34.93 14.71 61.13
C PRO A 688 36.35 14.48 61.67
N SER A 689 36.61 14.88 62.92
CA SER A 689 37.88 14.54 63.61
C SER A 689 37.87 13.08 64.08
N SER A 690 39.05 12.42 64.10
CA SER A 690 39.21 11.04 64.58
C SER A 690 38.90 10.85 66.08
N THR A 691 38.78 11.95 66.83
CA THR A 691 38.47 11.99 68.26
C THR A 691 36.97 12.11 68.57
N GLU A 692 36.12 12.34 67.56
CA GLU A 692 34.67 12.50 67.74
C GLU A 692 33.97 11.14 67.93
N ALA A 693 33.06 11.04 68.90
CA ALA A 693 32.38 9.78 69.25
C ALA A 693 31.56 9.17 68.09
N LEU A 694 31.10 10.01 67.15
CA LEU A 694 30.30 9.60 65.98
C LEU A 694 31.14 9.42 64.71
N PHE A 695 32.48 9.46 64.78
CA PHE A 695 33.36 9.33 63.61
C PHE A 695 33.09 8.06 62.80
N VAL A 696 33.01 6.89 63.46
CA VAL A 696 32.77 5.61 62.77
C VAL A 696 31.37 5.55 62.15
N ALA A 697 30.36 6.05 62.85
CA ALA A 697 28.98 6.10 62.35
C ALA A 697 28.86 7.04 61.13
N ARG A 698 29.58 8.17 61.15
CA ARG A 698 29.67 9.14 60.06
C ARG A 698 30.30 8.51 58.79
N VAL A 699 31.43 7.81 58.94
CA VAL A 699 32.10 7.13 57.82
C VAL A 699 31.20 6.04 57.22
N ILE A 700 30.52 5.24 58.05
CA ILE A 700 29.59 4.21 57.56
C ILE A 700 28.42 4.85 56.80
N TYR A 701 27.87 5.95 57.29
CA TYR A 701 26.80 6.69 56.61
C TYR A 701 27.24 7.18 55.22
N ASP A 702 28.44 7.77 55.10
CA ASP A 702 28.98 8.24 53.82
C ASP A 702 29.21 7.09 52.82
N LEU A 703 29.80 6.00 53.28
CA LEU A 703 30.04 4.83 52.43
C LEU A 703 28.73 4.18 51.99
N LEU A 704 27.75 4.03 52.88
CA LEU A 704 26.45 3.47 52.52
C LEU A 704 25.72 4.35 51.51
N PHE A 705 25.74 5.67 51.69
CA PHE A 705 25.16 6.60 50.72
C PHE A 705 25.86 6.48 49.37
N PHE A 706 27.20 6.47 49.34
CA PHE A 706 27.98 6.34 48.11
C PHE A 706 27.70 5.02 47.38
N PHE A 707 27.80 3.87 48.05
CA PHE A 707 27.59 2.58 47.40
C PHE A 707 26.14 2.34 46.98
N ILE A 708 25.17 2.65 47.84
CA ILE A 708 23.76 2.34 47.56
C ILE A 708 23.18 3.35 46.56
N VAL A 709 23.36 4.66 46.81
CA VAL A 709 22.66 5.68 46.03
C VAL A 709 23.43 6.04 44.75
N ILE A 710 24.75 6.24 44.83
CA ILE A 710 25.55 6.64 43.66
C ILE A 710 25.91 5.40 42.83
N ILE A 711 26.57 4.40 43.41
CA ILE A 711 27.06 3.27 42.63
C ILE A 711 25.95 2.32 42.17
N ILE A 712 24.98 1.97 43.03
CA ILE A 712 23.94 1.02 42.64
C ILE A 712 22.80 1.73 41.90
N VAL A 713 22.13 2.69 42.53
CA VAL A 713 20.89 3.25 41.98
C VAL A 713 21.11 4.08 40.71
N LEU A 714 22.11 4.98 40.68
CA LEU A 714 22.38 5.80 39.50
C LEU A 714 22.85 4.95 38.30
N ASN A 715 23.69 3.94 38.54
CA ASN A 715 24.10 3.01 37.48
C ASN A 715 23.00 2.03 37.07
N LEU A 716 22.00 1.76 37.91
CA LEU A 716 20.83 0.98 37.51
C LEU A 716 20.03 1.72 36.42
N ILE A 717 19.89 3.05 36.53
CA ILE A 717 19.25 3.87 35.49
C ILE A 717 20.00 3.74 34.16
N PHE A 718 21.33 3.88 34.17
CA PHE A 718 22.14 3.66 32.96
C PHE A 718 22.08 2.22 32.46
N GLY A 719 22.02 1.23 33.35
CA GLY A 719 21.87 -0.18 33.01
C GLY A 719 20.58 -0.46 32.23
N VAL A 720 19.44 0.10 32.68
CA VAL A 720 18.15 -0.02 31.97
C VAL A 720 18.21 0.63 30.59
N ILE A 721 18.92 1.76 30.45
CA ILE A 721 19.09 2.44 29.14
C ILE A 721 19.99 1.62 28.20
N ILE A 722 21.05 0.97 28.69
CA ILE A 722 21.91 0.13 27.86
C ILE A 722 21.15 -1.11 27.37
N ASP A 723 20.33 -1.71 28.24
CA ASP A 723 19.50 -2.86 27.90
C ASP A 723 18.46 -2.50 26.82
N THR A 724 17.80 -1.35 26.93
CA THR A 724 16.86 -0.89 25.89
C THR A 724 17.55 -0.62 24.55
N PHE A 725 18.80 -0.15 24.54
CA PHE A 725 19.58 -0.01 23.30
C PHE A 725 19.88 -1.35 22.65
N ALA A 726 20.23 -2.37 23.45
CA ALA A 726 20.47 -3.71 22.96
C ALA A 726 19.19 -4.31 22.35
N ASP A 727 18.04 -4.14 23.01
CA ASP A 727 16.73 -4.57 22.52
C ASP A 727 16.35 -3.90 21.19
N LEU A 728 16.43 -2.56 21.12
CA LEU A 728 16.11 -1.81 19.91
C LEU A 728 17.00 -2.22 18.73
N ARG A 729 18.29 -2.48 18.98
CA ARG A 729 19.22 -2.96 17.96
C ARG A 729 18.86 -4.37 17.49
N SER A 730 18.60 -5.28 18.41
CA SER A 730 18.21 -6.67 18.12
C SER A 730 16.92 -6.73 17.30
N GLU A 731 15.91 -5.95 17.70
CA GLU A 731 14.64 -5.85 16.97
C GLU A 731 14.82 -5.29 15.56
N LYS A 732 15.62 -4.22 15.40
CA LYS A 732 15.92 -3.67 14.07
C LYS A 732 16.63 -4.68 13.18
N GLN A 733 17.64 -5.38 13.71
CA GLN A 733 18.36 -6.43 12.97
C GLN A 733 17.44 -7.59 12.58
N GLN A 734 16.54 -8.02 13.48
CA GLN A 734 15.57 -9.07 13.19
C GLN A 734 14.58 -8.64 12.10
N LYS A 735 14.07 -7.40 12.16
CA LYS A 735 13.20 -6.83 11.12
C LYS A 735 13.88 -6.78 9.75
N GLU A 736 15.13 -6.31 9.68
CA GLU A 736 15.90 -6.28 8.43
C GLU A 736 16.17 -7.69 7.88
N LEU A 737 16.48 -8.66 8.75
CA LEU A 737 16.72 -10.05 8.36
C LEU A 737 15.44 -10.69 7.79
N VAL A 738 14.30 -10.46 8.43
CA VAL A 738 12.98 -10.89 7.96
C VAL A 738 12.65 -10.29 6.59
N LEU A 739 12.85 -8.98 6.40
CA LEU A 739 12.54 -8.31 5.12
C LEU A 739 13.40 -8.82 3.96
N LYS A 740 14.64 -9.24 4.23
CA LYS A 740 15.56 -9.76 3.19
C LYS A 740 15.37 -11.24 2.89
N ASN A 741 14.95 -12.02 3.88
CA ASN A 741 14.97 -13.48 3.80
C ASN A 741 13.59 -14.13 3.80
N THR A 742 12.50 -13.39 4.02
CA THR A 742 11.15 -13.95 4.02
C THR A 742 10.27 -13.20 3.03
N CYS A 743 9.53 -13.93 2.18
CA CYS A 743 8.56 -13.34 1.27
C CYS A 743 7.43 -12.66 2.05
N PHE A 744 7.00 -11.47 1.61
CA PHE A 744 5.98 -10.67 2.29
C PHE A 744 4.59 -11.33 2.27
N ILE A 745 4.24 -12.00 1.17
CA ILE A 745 2.90 -12.56 0.95
C ILE A 745 2.81 -13.99 1.50
N CYS A 746 3.57 -14.93 0.94
CA CYS A 746 3.46 -16.33 1.34
C CYS A 746 4.21 -16.70 2.62
N GLY A 747 5.13 -15.85 3.11
CA GLY A 747 5.91 -16.15 4.30
C GLY A 747 7.00 -17.20 4.13
N LEU A 748 7.29 -17.66 2.90
CA LEU A 748 8.37 -18.58 2.62
C LEU A 748 9.74 -17.91 2.80
N ASN A 749 10.71 -18.69 3.30
CA ASN A 749 12.08 -18.22 3.43
C ASN A 749 12.83 -18.33 2.10
N ARG A 750 13.83 -17.46 1.92
CA ARG A 750 14.74 -17.43 0.77
C ARG A 750 15.35 -18.79 0.46
N SER A 751 15.67 -19.57 1.50
CA SER A 751 16.24 -20.91 1.37
C SER A 751 15.32 -21.93 0.68
N ALA A 752 14.01 -21.69 0.62
CA ALA A 752 13.07 -22.58 -0.07
C ALA A 752 13.23 -22.53 -1.61
N PHE A 753 13.84 -21.47 -2.12
CA PHE A 753 14.07 -21.24 -3.55
C PHE A 753 15.51 -21.59 -3.97
N ASP A 754 16.35 -22.06 -3.05
CA ASP A 754 17.70 -22.51 -3.38
C ASP A 754 17.61 -23.77 -4.26
N ASN A 755 18.38 -23.81 -5.36
CA ASN A 755 18.36 -24.89 -6.36
C ASN A 755 17.03 -25.06 -7.12
N LYS A 756 16.15 -24.06 -7.10
CA LYS A 756 14.94 -24.02 -7.94
C LYS A 756 15.16 -23.21 -9.21
N THR A 757 14.27 -23.37 -10.18
CA THR A 757 14.32 -22.63 -11.46
C THR A 757 14.06 -21.14 -11.27
N VAL A 758 13.21 -20.79 -10.31
CA VAL A 758 12.86 -19.41 -9.96
C VAL A 758 13.67 -18.97 -8.75
N SER A 759 14.32 -17.81 -8.87
CA SER A 759 15.08 -17.21 -7.76
C SER A 759 14.15 -16.50 -6.77
N PHE A 760 14.60 -16.33 -5.52
CA PHE A 760 13.83 -15.58 -4.51
C PHE A 760 13.54 -14.13 -4.95
N GLU A 761 14.51 -13.47 -5.61
CA GLU A 761 14.34 -12.11 -6.14
C GLU A 761 13.28 -12.03 -7.24
N GLU A 762 13.20 -13.05 -8.09
CA GLU A 762 12.19 -13.13 -9.15
C GLU A 762 10.81 -13.44 -8.56
N HIS A 763 10.75 -14.36 -7.59
CA HIS A 763 9.53 -14.67 -6.84
C HIS A 763 8.91 -13.41 -6.20
N ILE A 764 9.66 -12.61 -5.45
CA ILE A 764 9.11 -11.41 -4.79
C ILE A 764 8.76 -10.25 -5.75
N LYS A 765 9.34 -10.22 -6.95
CA LYS A 765 9.12 -9.14 -7.93
C LYS A 765 8.00 -9.47 -8.92
N CYS A 766 7.91 -10.73 -9.36
CA CYS A 766 7.05 -11.16 -10.44
C CYS A 766 5.88 -12.02 -9.98
N GLU A 767 6.08 -12.95 -9.02
CA GLU A 767 5.02 -13.86 -8.54
C GLU A 767 4.26 -13.24 -7.35
N HIS A 768 4.99 -12.95 -6.27
CA HIS A 768 4.45 -12.51 -4.98
C HIS A 768 4.82 -11.06 -4.65
N ASN A 769 4.60 -10.17 -5.62
CA ASN A 769 4.77 -8.74 -5.42
C ASN A 769 3.56 -8.16 -4.67
N MET A 770 3.77 -7.63 -3.47
CA MET A 770 2.68 -7.09 -2.64
C MET A 770 1.87 -5.99 -3.33
N TRP A 771 2.49 -5.21 -4.21
CA TRP A 771 1.81 -4.12 -4.90
C TRP A 771 0.85 -4.63 -5.97
N HIS A 772 1.16 -5.77 -6.60
CA HIS A 772 0.23 -6.40 -7.53
C HIS A 772 -1.06 -6.84 -6.83
N TYR A 773 -0.97 -7.35 -5.59
CA TYR A 773 -2.18 -7.66 -4.80
C TYR A 773 -2.99 -6.39 -4.48
N LEU A 774 -2.34 -5.27 -4.14
CA LEU A 774 -3.03 -3.99 -3.96
C LEU A 774 -3.74 -3.56 -5.26
N TYR A 775 -3.04 -3.63 -6.40
CA TYR A 775 -3.60 -3.25 -7.70
C TYR A 775 -4.80 -4.11 -8.08
N PHE A 776 -4.75 -5.42 -7.78
CA PHE A 776 -5.88 -6.31 -7.99
C PHE A 776 -7.07 -5.97 -7.09
N ILE A 777 -6.85 -5.69 -5.80
CA ILE A 777 -7.92 -5.26 -4.90
C ILE A 777 -8.55 -3.94 -5.39
N VAL A 778 -7.74 -3.02 -5.91
CA VAL A 778 -8.23 -1.76 -6.49
C VAL A 778 -9.00 -2.01 -7.80
N LEU A 779 -8.53 -2.90 -8.67
CA LEU A 779 -9.22 -3.29 -9.90
C LEU A 779 -10.64 -3.77 -9.60
N VAL A 780 -10.78 -4.74 -8.69
CA VAL A 780 -12.08 -5.31 -8.32
C VAL A 780 -12.98 -4.30 -7.60
N LYS A 781 -12.43 -3.23 -7.00
CA LYS A 781 -13.22 -2.13 -6.41
C LYS A 781 -13.72 -1.12 -7.45
N VAL A 782 -13.04 -0.97 -8.59
CA VAL A 782 -13.35 0.06 -9.62
C VAL A 782 -14.13 -0.53 -10.80
N LYS A 783 -13.84 -1.77 -11.17
CA LYS A 783 -14.47 -2.48 -12.29
C LYS A 783 -15.93 -2.82 -11.98
N ASP A 784 -16.78 -2.81 -13.00
CA ASP A 784 -18.21 -3.15 -12.85
C ASP A 784 -18.38 -4.62 -12.45
N PRO A 785 -19.20 -4.95 -11.44
CA PRO A 785 -19.46 -6.33 -11.04
C PRO A 785 -19.98 -7.27 -12.15
N THR A 786 -20.65 -6.76 -13.19
CA THR A 786 -21.15 -7.59 -14.30
C THR A 786 -20.02 -8.04 -15.23
N GLU A 787 -18.87 -7.39 -15.20
CA GLU A 787 -17.71 -7.72 -16.04
C GLU A 787 -16.65 -8.56 -15.33
N PHE A 788 -16.91 -8.98 -14.08
CA PHE A 788 -15.96 -9.74 -13.30
C PHE A 788 -15.70 -11.12 -13.91
N THR A 789 -14.43 -11.45 -14.09
CA THR A 789 -14.00 -12.82 -14.37
C THR A 789 -14.36 -13.76 -13.20
N GLY A 790 -14.24 -15.07 -13.40
CA GLY A 790 -14.48 -16.08 -12.38
C GLY A 790 -13.69 -15.82 -11.09
N PRO A 791 -12.35 -15.72 -11.18
CA PRO A 791 -11.48 -15.40 -10.05
C PRO A 791 -11.73 -14.01 -9.44
N GLU A 792 -12.00 -12.99 -10.26
CA GLU A 792 -12.31 -11.63 -9.76
C GLU A 792 -13.56 -11.62 -8.88
N SER A 793 -14.64 -12.28 -9.31
CA SER A 793 -15.89 -12.39 -8.55
C SER A 793 -15.68 -13.15 -7.23
N TYR A 794 -14.88 -14.21 -7.24
CA TYR A 794 -14.50 -14.94 -6.03
C TYR A 794 -13.72 -14.04 -5.06
N VAL A 795 -12.68 -13.35 -5.52
CA VAL A 795 -11.88 -12.46 -4.66
C VAL A 795 -12.71 -11.28 -4.17
N TYR A 796 -13.61 -10.72 -4.99
CA TYR A 796 -14.54 -9.67 -4.56
C TYR A 796 -15.36 -10.11 -3.34
N ALA A 797 -15.93 -11.32 -3.38
CA ALA A 797 -16.68 -11.87 -2.26
C ALA A 797 -15.80 -12.03 -1.02
N MET A 798 -14.59 -12.56 -1.17
CA MET A 798 -13.64 -12.74 -0.06
C MET A 798 -13.22 -11.40 0.58
N VAL A 799 -12.96 -10.38 -0.24
CA VAL A 799 -12.62 -9.02 0.20
C VAL A 799 -13.79 -8.38 0.95
N LYS A 800 -15.02 -8.54 0.43
CA LYS A 800 -16.25 -8.04 1.06
C LYS A 800 -16.49 -8.68 2.42
N ASP A 801 -16.22 -9.98 2.56
CA ASP A 801 -16.36 -10.74 3.80
C ASP A 801 -15.16 -10.59 4.74
N ARG A 802 -14.12 -9.83 4.33
CA ARG A 802 -12.84 -9.67 5.04
C ARG A 802 -12.14 -11.00 5.34
N ASN A 803 -12.30 -11.99 4.46
CA ASN A 803 -11.60 -13.27 4.56
C ASN A 803 -10.26 -13.20 3.80
N LEU A 804 -9.15 -13.55 4.48
CA LEU A 804 -7.78 -13.52 3.94
C LEU A 804 -7.29 -14.88 3.43
N GLU A 805 -8.13 -15.92 3.41
CA GLU A 805 -7.76 -17.27 2.98
C GLU A 805 -7.40 -17.38 1.49
N TRP A 806 -7.82 -16.41 0.67
CA TRP A 806 -7.48 -16.37 -0.75
C TRP A 806 -6.01 -16.00 -1.03
N PHE A 807 -5.28 -15.47 -0.04
CA PHE A 807 -3.84 -15.26 -0.15
C PHE A 807 -3.07 -16.59 -0.01
N PRO A 808 -1.99 -16.81 -0.79
CA PRO A 808 -1.15 -17.98 -0.61
C PRO A 808 -0.43 -17.91 0.74
N ARG A 809 -0.37 -19.04 1.45
CA ARG A 809 0.28 -19.17 2.76
C ARG A 809 1.22 -20.38 2.75
N LEU A 810 2.50 -20.14 2.99
CA LEU A 810 3.59 -21.13 3.00
C LEU A 810 3.64 -22.02 1.74
N ARG A 811 3.19 -21.49 0.60
CA ARG A 811 3.16 -22.20 -0.69
C ARG A 811 3.24 -21.21 -1.85
N ALA A 812 3.69 -21.71 -3.00
CA ALA A 812 3.79 -20.99 -4.27
C ALA A 812 3.73 -21.98 -5.43
N MET A 813 3.22 -21.57 -6.61
CA MET A 813 3.11 -22.47 -7.77
C MET A 813 4.48 -22.99 -8.24
N SER A 814 5.50 -22.14 -8.19
CA SER A 814 6.89 -22.48 -8.56
C SER A 814 7.52 -23.58 -7.68
N LEU A 815 6.95 -23.87 -6.51
CA LEU A 815 7.40 -24.93 -5.60
C LEU A 815 6.49 -26.18 -5.64
N ALA A 816 5.23 -26.03 -6.09
CA ALA A 816 4.24 -27.11 -6.09
C ALA A 816 4.57 -28.25 -7.08
N ALA A 817 5.41 -27.99 -8.09
CA ALA A 817 5.84 -29.01 -9.05
C ALA A 817 6.59 -30.20 -8.39
N ASP A 818 7.17 -30.01 -7.20
CA ASP A 818 7.87 -31.06 -6.44
C ASP A 818 6.94 -31.87 -5.52
N GLU A 819 5.71 -31.42 -5.26
CA GLU A 819 4.78 -32.14 -4.36
C GLU A 819 4.40 -33.51 -4.95
N GLY A 820 4.40 -33.65 -6.28
CA GLY A 820 4.12 -34.92 -6.96
C GLY A 820 5.14 -36.03 -6.67
N GLU A 821 6.41 -35.71 -6.37
CA GLU A 821 7.40 -36.70 -5.94
C GLU A 821 7.23 -37.07 -4.47
N GLY A 822 6.91 -36.09 -3.61
CA GLY A 822 6.63 -36.30 -2.19
C GLY A 822 5.38 -37.14 -1.96
N GLU A 823 4.28 -36.82 -2.64
CA GLU A 823 3.02 -37.57 -2.57
C GLU A 823 3.19 -39.01 -3.06
N GLN A 824 3.99 -39.26 -4.11
CA GLN A 824 4.29 -40.63 -4.55
C GLN A 824 5.06 -41.44 -3.50
N ILE A 825 5.96 -40.80 -2.75
CA ILE A 825 6.70 -41.44 -1.66
C ILE A 825 5.76 -41.77 -0.49
N GLU A 826 4.86 -40.86 -0.14
CA GLU A 826 3.84 -41.10 0.89
C GLU A 826 2.84 -42.19 0.48
N LEU A 827 2.38 -42.19 -0.77
CA LEU A 827 1.48 -43.22 -1.31
C LEU A 827 2.14 -44.61 -1.29
N ARG A 828 3.43 -44.69 -1.66
CA ARG A 828 4.21 -45.94 -1.54
C ARG A 828 4.36 -46.38 -0.08
N THR A 829 4.52 -45.44 0.83
CA THR A 829 4.64 -45.72 2.27
C THR A 829 3.32 -46.26 2.85
N LEU A 830 2.21 -45.62 2.49
CA LEU A 830 0.85 -46.06 2.85
C LEU A 830 0.53 -47.43 2.24
N GLN A 831 0.89 -47.67 0.98
CA GLN A 831 0.72 -48.96 0.33
C GLN A 831 1.51 -50.06 1.05
N SER A 832 2.75 -49.78 1.47
CA SER A 832 3.55 -50.71 2.29
C SER A 832 2.90 -51.01 3.66
N GLN A 833 2.28 -50.01 4.30
CA GLN A 833 1.55 -50.21 5.56
C GLN A 833 0.28 -51.05 5.36
N LEU A 834 -0.45 -50.83 4.25
CA LEU A 834 -1.63 -51.59 3.90
C LEU A 834 -1.28 -53.07 3.65
N GLU A 835 -0.21 -53.35 2.91
CA GLU A 835 0.27 -54.71 2.65
C GLU A 835 0.65 -55.44 3.95
N LYS A 836 1.36 -54.76 4.87
CA LYS A 836 1.69 -55.31 6.20
C LYS A 836 0.45 -55.63 7.00
N THR A 837 -0.55 -54.75 6.95
CA THR A 837 -1.82 -54.96 7.65
C THR A 837 -2.60 -56.13 7.05
N GLN A 838 -2.64 -56.24 5.71
CA GLN A 838 -3.26 -57.35 5.00
C GLN A 838 -2.59 -58.69 5.31
N THR A 839 -1.25 -58.74 5.41
CA THR A 839 -0.55 -59.95 5.83
C THR A 839 -0.88 -60.32 7.27
N LEU A 840 -0.94 -59.33 8.18
CA LEU A 840 -1.31 -59.56 9.57
C LEU A 840 -2.73 -60.13 9.70
N VAL A 841 -3.69 -59.57 8.95
CA VAL A 841 -5.09 -60.05 8.93
C VAL A 841 -5.17 -61.46 8.35
N SER A 842 -4.44 -61.75 7.28
CA SER A 842 -4.37 -63.10 6.72
C SER A 842 -3.82 -64.13 7.72
N ASN A 843 -2.72 -63.79 8.39
CA ASN A 843 -2.11 -64.64 9.42
C ASN A 843 -3.06 -64.85 10.61
N LEU A 844 -3.73 -63.80 11.08
CA LEU A 844 -4.70 -63.92 12.17
C LEU A 844 -5.90 -64.78 11.78
N SER A 845 -6.39 -64.64 10.54
CA SER A 845 -7.46 -65.48 9.99
C SER A 845 -7.06 -66.95 9.93
N GLN A 846 -5.81 -67.23 9.51
CA GLN A 846 -5.27 -68.59 9.50
C GLN A 846 -5.17 -69.16 10.92
N GLN A 847 -4.66 -68.39 11.88
CA GLN A 847 -4.58 -68.80 13.28
C GLN A 847 -5.97 -69.08 13.89
N LEU A 848 -6.97 -68.25 13.58
CA LEU A 848 -8.35 -68.46 14.02
C LEU A 848 -8.94 -69.75 13.43
N THR A 849 -8.61 -70.06 12.17
CA THR A 849 -9.07 -71.26 11.48
C THR A 849 -8.41 -72.51 12.08
N GLU A 850 -7.11 -72.49 12.30
CA GLU A 850 -6.39 -73.57 13.00
C GLU A 850 -6.91 -73.78 14.42
N LEU A 851 -7.15 -72.70 15.18
CA LEU A 851 -7.70 -72.78 16.53
C LEU A 851 -9.11 -73.40 16.52
N LYS A 852 -9.96 -73.01 15.56
CA LYS A 852 -11.28 -73.61 15.38
C LYS A 852 -11.17 -75.10 15.10
N ASP A 853 -10.28 -75.50 14.19
CA ASP A 853 -10.10 -76.91 13.85
C ASP A 853 -9.60 -77.72 15.06
N GLN A 854 -8.61 -77.20 15.79
CA GLN A 854 -8.15 -77.81 17.05
C GLN A 854 -9.27 -77.96 18.08
N MET A 855 -10.10 -76.92 18.25
CA MET A 855 -11.26 -76.97 19.16
C MET A 855 -12.30 -78.01 18.73
N THR A 856 -12.54 -78.15 17.42
CA THR A 856 -13.45 -79.20 16.91
C THR A 856 -12.87 -80.60 17.10
N GLU A 857 -11.58 -80.77 16.88
CA GLU A 857 -10.90 -82.06 17.04
C GLU A 857 -10.84 -82.47 18.52
N GLN A 858 -10.57 -81.52 19.41
CA GLN A 858 -10.64 -81.72 20.86
C GLN A 858 -12.06 -82.09 21.31
N ARG A 859 -13.09 -81.49 20.71
CA ARG A 859 -14.50 -81.85 20.95
C ARG A 859 -14.82 -83.27 20.48
N LYS A 860 -14.33 -83.68 19.30
CA LYS A 860 -14.46 -85.07 18.80
C LYS A 860 -13.73 -86.06 19.70
N GLN A 861 -12.53 -85.73 20.19
CA GLN A 861 -11.80 -86.57 21.16
C GLN A 861 -12.57 -86.71 22.47
N LYS A 862 -13.11 -85.61 23.02
CA LYS A 862 -13.98 -85.66 24.21
C LYS A 862 -15.24 -86.51 23.97
N GLN A 863 -15.85 -86.44 22.79
CA GLN A 863 -16.98 -87.30 22.43
C GLN A 863 -16.57 -88.78 22.31
N ARG A 864 -15.40 -89.11 21.76
CA ARG A 864 -14.87 -90.48 21.75
C ARG A 864 -14.64 -91.03 23.16
N ILE A 865 -14.03 -90.23 24.04
CA ILE A 865 -13.85 -90.60 25.45
C ILE A 865 -15.21 -90.76 26.16
N GLY A 866 -16.15 -89.85 25.87
CA GLY A 866 -17.52 -89.96 26.37
C GLY A 866 -18.21 -91.24 25.93
N LEU A 867 -18.08 -91.64 24.65
CA LEU A 867 -18.62 -92.90 24.12
C LEU A 867 -18.00 -94.13 24.79
N LEU A 868 -16.68 -94.13 25.03
CA LEU A 868 -15.99 -95.22 25.75
C LEU A 868 -16.46 -95.35 27.21
N ASN A 869 -16.79 -94.23 27.87
CA ASN A 869 -17.39 -94.24 29.20
C ASN A 869 -18.86 -94.66 29.19
N SER A 870 -19.61 -94.34 28.13
CA SER A 870 -21.01 -94.76 27.95
C SER A 870 -21.16 -96.28 27.72
N THR A 871 -20.22 -96.92 27.01
CA THR A 871 -20.20 -98.39 26.87
C THR A 871 -19.82 -99.10 28.17
N SER A 872 -19.06 -98.45 29.06
CA SER A 872 -18.80 -98.97 30.41
C SER A 872 -20.06 -98.89 31.31
N ALA A 873 -20.88 -97.84 31.16
CA ALA A 873 -22.13 -97.70 31.90
C ALA A 873 -23.23 -98.69 31.46
N TYR A 874 -23.21 -99.17 30.21
CA TYR A 874 -24.17 -100.17 29.72
C TYR A 874 -23.82 -101.61 30.16
N LEU A 875 -22.55 -101.87 30.53
CA LEU A 875 -22.10 -103.17 31.07
C LEU A 875 -22.38 -103.34 32.57
N HIS A 876 -22.79 -102.28 33.28
CA HIS A 876 -23.01 -102.29 34.73
C HIS A 876 -24.48 -102.52 35.17
N ASN A 877 -25.43 -102.70 34.25
CA ASN A 877 -26.87 -102.82 34.55
C ASN A 877 -27.55 -104.08 33.98
N LEU A 878 -26.96 -105.26 34.22
CA LEU A 878 -27.64 -106.55 34.03
C LEU A 878 -27.59 -107.38 35.33
N PRO A 879 -28.74 -107.71 35.96
CA PRO A 879 -28.77 -108.42 37.24
C PRO A 879 -28.48 -109.91 37.05
N THR A 880 -27.44 -110.40 37.73
CA THR A 880 -27.09 -111.82 37.85
C THR A 880 -27.80 -112.44 39.08
N HIS A 881 -28.48 -113.56 38.86
CA HIS A 881 -29.09 -114.36 39.92
C HIS A 881 -28.05 -115.32 40.54
N ASN A 882 -28.02 -115.34 41.88
CA ASN A 882 -27.37 -116.30 42.78
C ASN A 882 -27.55 -117.78 42.36
N TYR A 883 -26.63 -118.72 42.59
CA TYR A 883 -26.00 -119.18 43.86
C TYR A 883 -24.55 -119.69 43.58
N ARG A 884 -23.51 -119.65 44.44
CA ARG A 884 -23.35 -120.03 45.87
C ARG A 884 -21.97 -119.48 46.39
N VAL A 885 -21.86 -118.54 47.36
CA VAL A 885 -21.55 -118.65 48.83
C VAL A 885 -20.12 -119.18 49.19
N PRO A 886 -19.40 -118.77 50.28
CA PRO A 886 -19.63 -117.74 51.32
C PRO A 886 -18.46 -116.74 51.60
N GLN A 887 -18.84 -115.71 52.35
CA GLN A 887 -18.12 -114.54 52.86
C GLN A 887 -16.92 -114.80 53.79
N ARG A 888 -15.94 -113.89 53.73
CA ARG A 888 -15.22 -113.40 54.92
C ARG A 888 -14.85 -111.92 54.75
N LYS A 889 -15.21 -111.17 55.81
CA LYS A 889 -14.86 -109.78 56.09
C LYS A 889 -13.37 -109.67 56.46
N ASP A 890 -12.84 -108.46 56.31
CA ASP A 890 -12.11 -107.68 57.33
C ASP A 890 -11.31 -106.60 56.56
N ASP A 891 -11.69 -105.33 56.69
CA ASP A 891 -11.17 -104.38 57.68
C ASP A 891 -9.67 -104.10 57.51
N THR A 892 -9.37 -103.14 56.62
CA THR A 892 -8.65 -101.88 56.90
C THR A 892 -8.95 -100.87 55.80
#